data_AF-A0A1Q9AMZ6-F1
#
_entry.id   AF-A0A1Q9AMZ6-F1
#
_cell.length_a   1.000
_cell.length_b   1.000
_cell.length_c   1.000
_cell.angle_alpha   90.00
_cell.angle_beta   90.00
_cell.angle_gamma   90.00
#
_symmetry.space_group_name_H-M   'P 1'
#
loop_
_entity.id
_entity.type
_entity.pdbx_description
1 polymer ?
#
loop_
_entity_poly.entity_id
_entity_poly.type
_entity_poly.pdbx_seq_one_letter_code
_entity_poly.pdbx_strand_id
1 'polypeptide(L)'
;MIRRTSRPAGPLLRLLRSRSGGMALIGALTLPMVIGVGALAVDYGRALNSQAEQQRAADLASYAGALAYGGTKSTDSMRAAVINVAALQKIPASAVVAELVDSPRTSGAKAVNVTITTSGPTFLAKLFGTNALTIQAIASTEIGSGSSGDAAGCVIALDAQGTGVTMSGGTTLNVPNCTVASNATITSPCGTKIVTKGALYNSASPPDQPSWCQTIQKQDGTPAPISKGVTADPLASNPGVLAAVARFNDQPSLQAPAKPATVNGADLVFDPWDTSKQQALKQALAAQGCQASYSDNEKLWRVTCTSTSMTFGDLMIGSSLKLEFNLAGPANTTYNFKSIRSTGGGSYAFGPGTFTVSGGISLNGDAGSFGAGTFRIGPATNDCGYSLCGNSNGQLTFAGPSTFELSNGVKVSGSNVTTLGSGTGNSYKIGPSSDGRALFVDSGSAYLSTASSTAQLFRLWGKVQSGGGTCVVFPAASQHDIMGSVDMAGGLEFGSGPYTIDGYMGLGQNNGGSVTCQGKDLSFSGRDVTITLSGKETMTSDACKGTAYCASAGYKDMVMRAPGSGQFAQLAVIGPTKVKAGGTLTAGASGSNISGAFYFPLAPISMSGGASAQDACLFLIGSAISISGGSAAASQCDKLLSSGGGAGKSAKLVR
;
A
#
# COMPACT_ATOMS: atom_id res chain seq x y z
N MET A 1 97.41 30.59 -77.91
CA MET A 1 97.55 30.75 -76.44
C MET A 1 96.17 30.67 -75.80
N ILE A 2 95.96 29.75 -74.83
CA ILE A 2 95.21 29.94 -73.56
C ILE A 2 93.67 30.18 -73.71
N ARG A 3 92.70 29.55 -73.02
CA ARG A 3 92.57 28.61 -71.90
C ARG A 3 91.15 28.01 -71.93
N ARG A 4 90.97 26.79 -71.40
CA ARG A 4 89.69 26.23 -70.94
C ARG A 4 88.99 27.16 -69.95
N THR A 5 87.66 27.26 -70.04
CA THR A 5 86.76 27.32 -68.87
C THR A 5 85.46 26.58 -69.17
N SER A 6 84.91 25.94 -68.14
CA SER A 6 83.83 24.95 -68.20
C SER A 6 82.55 25.46 -67.51
N ARG A 7 81.40 25.26 -68.18
CA ARG A 7 80.01 25.14 -67.64
C ARG A 7 79.36 26.41 -67.03
N PRO A 8 78.01 26.57 -67.04
CA PRO A 8 76.99 25.52 -66.93
C PRO A 8 75.90 25.49 -68.03
N ALA A 9 75.40 24.29 -68.30
CA ALA A 9 74.19 24.07 -69.07
C ALA A 9 72.98 24.59 -68.28
N GLY A 10 72.14 25.40 -68.94
CA GLY A 10 70.98 26.06 -68.35
C GLY A 10 69.91 25.10 -67.81
N PRO A 11 69.08 25.57 -66.86
CA PRO A 11 68.14 24.77 -66.08
C PRO A 11 66.98 24.15 -66.89
N LEU A 12 66.81 24.54 -68.15
CA LEU A 12 65.74 24.08 -69.04
C LEU A 12 65.84 22.59 -69.41
N LEU A 13 67.06 22.03 -69.53
CA LEU A 13 67.24 20.59 -69.78
C LEU A 13 67.02 19.73 -68.53
N ARG A 14 67.02 20.32 -67.32
CA ARG A 14 66.67 19.61 -66.07
C ARG A 14 65.16 19.50 -65.89
N LEU A 15 64.37 20.44 -66.43
CA LEU A 15 62.90 20.36 -66.44
C LEU A 15 62.37 19.34 -67.45
N LEU A 16 62.97 19.24 -68.64
CA LEU A 16 62.56 18.29 -69.69
C LEU A 16 62.89 16.82 -69.38
N ARG A 17 63.81 16.56 -68.44
CA ARG A 17 64.15 15.20 -67.99
C ARG A 17 63.41 14.80 -66.71
N SER A 18 62.53 15.66 -66.18
CA SER A 18 61.80 15.38 -64.96
C SER A 18 60.49 14.65 -65.24
N ARG A 19 60.40 13.38 -64.82
CA ARG A 19 59.14 12.60 -64.82
C ARG A 19 58.06 13.18 -63.88
N SER A 20 58.36 14.25 -63.14
CA SER A 20 57.39 14.97 -62.31
C SER A 20 56.40 15.84 -63.11
N GLY A 21 56.64 16.13 -64.40
CA GLY A 21 55.74 16.94 -65.23
C GLY A 21 54.40 16.27 -65.57
N GLY A 22 54.41 14.95 -65.82
CA GLY A 22 53.18 14.17 -66.02
C GLY A 22 52.34 14.08 -64.74
N MET A 23 53.01 13.94 -63.59
CA MET A 23 52.35 13.99 -62.28
C MET A 23 51.80 15.38 -61.95
N ALA A 24 52.45 16.46 -62.42
CA ALA A 24 51.94 17.82 -62.25
C ALA A 24 50.65 18.07 -63.07
N LEU A 25 50.55 17.50 -64.28
CA LEU A 25 49.33 17.57 -65.11
C LEU A 25 48.18 16.75 -64.53
N ILE A 26 48.45 15.51 -64.10
CA ILE A 26 47.45 14.67 -63.42
C ILE A 26 47.03 15.34 -62.10
N GLY A 27 47.97 15.89 -61.33
CA GLY A 27 47.70 16.67 -60.12
C GLY A 27 46.84 17.91 -60.41
N ALA A 28 47.16 18.69 -61.43
CA ALA A 28 46.41 19.89 -61.81
C ALA A 28 44.97 19.60 -62.27
N LEU A 29 44.73 18.43 -62.90
CA LEU A 29 43.40 18.02 -63.34
C LEU A 29 42.58 17.32 -62.24
N THR A 30 43.23 16.62 -61.31
CA THR A 30 42.56 15.90 -60.20
C THR A 30 42.31 16.77 -58.98
N LEU A 31 43.14 17.78 -58.73
CA LEU A 31 43.02 18.68 -57.58
C LEU A 31 41.63 19.37 -57.51
N PRO A 32 41.05 19.93 -58.60
CA PRO A 32 39.72 20.52 -58.55
C PRO A 32 38.62 19.50 -58.23
N MET A 33 38.77 18.26 -58.70
CA MET A 33 37.79 17.18 -58.46
C MET A 33 37.80 16.74 -56.99
N VAL A 34 39.00 16.57 -56.40
CA VAL A 34 39.15 16.21 -54.98
C VAL A 34 38.65 17.35 -54.07
N ILE A 35 38.98 18.60 -54.39
CA ILE A 35 38.46 19.77 -53.67
C ILE A 35 36.93 19.86 -53.79
N GLY A 36 36.39 19.58 -54.98
CA GLY A 36 34.94 19.58 -55.21
C GLY A 36 34.18 18.55 -54.38
N VAL A 37 34.66 17.30 -54.35
CA VAL A 37 34.07 16.23 -53.54
C VAL A 37 34.24 16.51 -52.04
N GLY A 38 35.41 16.99 -51.61
CA GLY A 38 35.66 17.33 -50.20
C GLY A 38 34.75 18.46 -49.71
N ALA A 39 34.52 19.48 -50.53
CA ALA A 39 33.65 20.58 -50.13
C ALA A 39 32.16 20.21 -50.16
N LEU A 40 31.71 19.33 -51.08
CA LEU A 40 30.37 18.75 -51.03
C LEU A 40 30.16 17.93 -49.74
N ALA A 41 31.16 17.15 -49.33
CA ALA A 41 31.11 16.39 -48.08
C ALA A 41 31.01 17.31 -46.85
N VAL A 42 31.69 18.46 -46.86
CA VAL A 42 31.59 19.46 -45.78
C VAL A 42 30.23 20.17 -45.76
N ASP A 43 29.74 20.61 -46.92
CA ASP A 43 28.43 21.27 -47.03
C ASP A 43 27.29 20.32 -46.60
N TYR A 44 27.33 19.06 -47.06
CA TYR A 44 26.37 18.04 -46.67
C TYR A 44 26.50 17.65 -45.18
N GLY A 45 27.71 17.48 -44.68
CA GLY A 45 27.95 17.14 -43.27
C GLY A 45 27.44 18.23 -42.32
N ARG A 46 27.64 19.51 -42.65
CA ARG A 46 27.08 20.63 -41.89
C ARG A 46 25.56 20.69 -41.95
N ALA A 47 24.98 20.44 -43.14
CA ALA A 47 23.53 20.38 -43.30
C ALA A 47 22.90 19.28 -42.44
N LEU A 48 23.50 18.08 -42.40
CA LEU A 48 23.05 16.98 -41.56
C LEU A 48 23.14 17.30 -40.06
N ASN A 49 24.24 17.91 -39.61
CA ASN A 49 24.35 18.30 -38.20
C ASN A 49 23.28 19.35 -37.81
N SER A 50 23.07 20.34 -38.68
CA SER A 50 22.03 21.35 -38.50
C SER A 50 20.62 20.73 -38.52
N GLN A 51 20.38 19.72 -39.35
CA GLN A 51 19.11 18.98 -39.38
C GLN A 51 18.88 18.21 -38.07
N ALA A 52 19.90 17.55 -37.53
CA ALA A 52 19.79 16.79 -36.29
C ALA A 52 19.50 17.71 -35.08
N GLU A 53 20.11 18.89 -35.02
CA GLU A 53 19.81 19.92 -34.01
C GLU A 53 18.37 20.43 -34.14
N GLN A 54 17.93 20.72 -35.37
CA GLN A 54 16.56 21.16 -35.64
C GLN A 54 15.52 20.09 -35.33
N GLN A 55 15.83 18.80 -35.52
CA GLN A 55 14.93 17.71 -35.17
C GLN A 55 14.68 17.64 -33.67
N ARG A 56 15.71 17.85 -32.84
CA ARG A 56 15.54 17.92 -31.38
C ARG A 56 14.69 19.11 -30.97
N ALA A 57 14.89 20.25 -31.61
CA ALA A 57 14.08 21.45 -31.37
C ALA A 57 12.61 21.24 -31.79
N ALA A 58 12.36 20.59 -32.93
CA ALA A 58 11.02 20.26 -33.41
C ALA A 58 10.31 19.25 -32.50
N ASP A 59 11.02 18.20 -32.05
CA ASP A 59 10.49 17.21 -31.10
C ASP A 59 10.09 17.89 -29.78
N LEU A 60 10.95 18.75 -29.22
CA LEU A 60 10.66 19.52 -28.00
C LEU A 60 9.48 20.50 -28.19
N ALA A 61 9.46 21.22 -29.32
CA ALA A 61 8.46 22.23 -29.61
C ALA A 61 7.07 21.61 -29.84
N SER A 62 6.99 20.52 -30.62
CA SER A 62 5.73 19.78 -30.82
C SER A 62 5.18 19.22 -29.51
N TYR A 63 6.05 18.75 -28.62
CA TYR A 63 5.65 18.24 -27.31
C TYR A 63 5.08 19.33 -26.40
N ALA A 64 5.76 20.48 -26.32
CA ALA A 64 5.27 21.63 -25.55
C ALA A 64 3.95 22.18 -26.12
N GLY A 65 3.82 22.25 -27.43
CA GLY A 65 2.58 22.62 -28.11
C GLY A 65 1.43 21.68 -27.78
N ALA A 66 1.67 20.36 -27.81
CA ALA A 66 0.66 19.37 -27.48
C ALA A 66 0.21 19.44 -26.01
N LEU A 67 1.12 19.73 -25.08
CA LEU A 67 0.77 19.96 -23.67
C LEU A 67 -0.06 21.23 -23.48
N ALA A 68 0.33 22.34 -24.12
CA ALA A 68 -0.39 23.61 -24.04
C ALA A 68 -1.80 23.49 -24.63
N TYR A 69 -1.93 22.86 -25.80
CA TYR A 69 -3.23 22.57 -26.40
C TYR A 69 -4.06 21.59 -25.55
N GLY A 70 -3.42 20.56 -24.99
CA GLY A 70 -4.06 19.57 -24.14
C GLY A 70 -4.77 20.18 -22.93
N GLY A 71 -4.14 21.18 -22.30
CA GLY A 71 -4.68 21.89 -21.13
C GLY A 71 -5.63 23.05 -21.43
N THR A 72 -5.49 23.73 -22.57
CA THR A 72 -6.27 24.96 -22.88
C THR A 72 -7.33 24.77 -23.96
N LYS A 73 -7.22 23.72 -24.80
CA LYS A 73 -7.96 23.54 -26.05
C LYS A 73 -7.86 24.72 -27.03
N SER A 74 -6.85 25.59 -26.87
CA SER A 74 -6.64 26.78 -27.67
C SER A 74 -5.44 26.60 -28.61
N THR A 75 -5.67 26.83 -29.91
CA THR A 75 -4.61 26.84 -30.92
C THR A 75 -3.63 28.01 -30.75
N ASP A 76 -4.06 29.12 -30.14
CA ASP A 76 -3.20 30.27 -29.89
C ASP A 76 -2.20 29.97 -28.77
N SER A 77 -2.68 29.33 -27.69
CA SER A 77 -1.83 28.87 -26.59
C SER A 77 -0.84 27.79 -27.06
N MET A 78 -1.27 26.90 -27.95
CA MET A 78 -0.42 25.92 -28.61
C MET A 78 0.71 26.58 -29.42
N ARG A 79 0.36 27.54 -30.30
CA ARG A 79 1.32 28.26 -31.14
C ARG A 79 2.31 29.07 -30.31
N ALA A 80 1.83 29.75 -29.27
CA ALA A 80 2.69 30.50 -28.35
C ALA A 80 3.73 29.59 -27.66
N ALA A 81 3.30 28.41 -27.18
CA ALA A 81 4.22 27.45 -26.54
C ALA A 81 5.28 26.92 -27.51
N VAL A 82 4.88 26.58 -28.75
CA VAL A 82 5.81 26.15 -29.81
C VAL A 82 6.84 27.22 -30.13
N ILE A 83 6.40 28.47 -30.31
CA ILE A 83 7.29 29.60 -30.62
C ILE A 83 8.25 29.90 -29.47
N ASN A 84 7.79 29.84 -28.22
CA ASN A 84 8.66 30.05 -27.05
C ASN A 84 9.77 29.00 -26.97
N VAL A 85 9.44 27.73 -27.24
CA VAL A 85 10.45 26.66 -27.27
C VAL A 85 11.44 26.84 -28.41
N ALA A 86 10.98 27.22 -29.60
CA ALA A 86 11.85 27.52 -30.72
C ALA A 86 12.79 28.70 -30.43
N ALA A 87 12.29 29.75 -29.77
CA ALA A 87 13.09 30.91 -29.37
C ALA A 87 14.22 30.55 -28.40
N LEU A 88 13.97 29.62 -27.47
CA LEU A 88 15.02 29.09 -26.57
C LEU A 88 16.15 28.37 -27.33
N GLN A 89 15.82 27.78 -28.49
CA GLN A 89 16.79 27.16 -29.40
C GLN A 89 17.36 28.14 -30.43
N LYS A 90 17.11 29.45 -30.26
CA LYS A 90 17.53 30.53 -31.17
C LYS A 90 16.99 30.39 -32.58
N ILE A 91 15.83 29.76 -32.73
CA ILE A 91 15.12 29.61 -34.01
C ILE A 91 14.10 30.75 -34.12
N PRO A 92 14.12 31.57 -35.19
CA PRO A 92 13.18 32.67 -35.34
C PRO A 92 11.76 32.14 -35.54
N ALA A 93 10.76 32.85 -35.01
CA ALA A 93 9.36 32.45 -35.13
C ALA A 93 8.90 32.28 -36.59
N SER A 94 9.47 33.06 -37.52
CA SER A 94 9.19 32.96 -38.96
C SER A 94 9.63 31.64 -39.60
N ALA A 95 10.54 30.89 -38.95
CA ALA A 95 11.01 29.59 -39.41
C ALA A 95 10.16 28.41 -38.91
N VAL A 96 9.14 28.68 -38.09
CA VAL A 96 8.37 27.65 -37.37
C VAL A 96 6.90 27.70 -37.77
N VAL A 97 6.38 26.56 -38.20
CA VAL A 97 4.95 26.35 -38.49
C VAL A 97 4.41 25.32 -37.53
N ALA A 98 3.30 25.63 -36.85
CA ALA A 98 2.65 24.76 -35.87
C ALA A 98 1.16 24.60 -36.19
N GLU A 99 0.73 23.36 -36.41
CA GLU A 99 -0.62 23.03 -36.84
C GLU A 99 -1.21 21.87 -36.04
N LEU A 100 -2.52 21.90 -35.86
CA LEU A 100 -3.27 20.79 -35.30
C LEU A 100 -3.75 19.90 -36.46
N VAL A 101 -3.27 18.66 -36.51
CA VAL A 101 -3.57 17.68 -37.56
C VAL A 101 -4.19 16.41 -36.97
N ASP A 102 -4.67 15.52 -37.83
CA ASP A 102 -5.02 14.16 -37.41
C ASP A 102 -3.75 13.36 -37.09
N SER A 103 -3.83 12.51 -36.05
CA SER A 103 -2.69 11.70 -35.61
C SER A 103 -2.31 10.69 -36.70
N PRO A 104 -1.04 10.67 -37.15
CA PRO A 104 -0.57 9.71 -38.15
C PRO A 104 -0.54 8.26 -37.61
N ARG A 105 -0.65 8.07 -36.29
CA ARG A 105 -0.56 6.77 -35.62
C ARG A 105 -1.91 6.22 -35.18
N THR A 106 -2.88 7.07 -34.88
CA THR A 106 -4.14 6.65 -34.22
C THR A 106 -5.32 7.34 -34.86
N SER A 107 -6.19 6.54 -35.49
CA SER A 107 -7.41 7.03 -36.13
C SER A 107 -8.30 7.74 -35.10
N GLY A 108 -8.74 8.97 -35.42
CA GLY A 108 -9.59 9.79 -34.55
C GLY A 108 -8.86 10.60 -33.48
N ALA A 109 -7.55 10.40 -33.28
CA ALA A 109 -6.75 11.24 -32.37
C ALA A 109 -6.21 12.49 -33.10
N LYS A 110 -5.92 13.56 -32.35
CA LYS A 110 -5.31 14.78 -32.88
C LYS A 110 -3.83 14.85 -32.50
N ALA A 111 -3.02 15.50 -33.31
CA ALA A 111 -1.60 15.74 -33.05
C ALA A 111 -1.21 17.19 -33.36
N VAL A 112 -0.22 17.70 -32.64
CA VAL A 112 0.47 18.96 -32.97
C VAL A 112 1.64 18.63 -33.88
N ASN A 113 1.57 19.06 -35.12
CA ASN A 113 2.66 18.97 -36.08
C ASN A 113 3.45 20.28 -36.08
N VAL A 114 4.76 20.18 -35.88
CA VAL A 114 5.69 21.32 -35.92
C VAL A 114 6.70 21.09 -37.03
N THR A 115 6.78 22.07 -37.92
CA THR A 115 7.77 22.12 -39.01
C THR A 115 8.71 23.29 -38.78
N ILE A 116 10.00 23.01 -38.73
CA ILE A 116 11.06 24.01 -38.65
C ILE A 116 11.79 24.03 -39.99
N THR A 117 11.84 25.20 -40.63
CA THR A 117 12.51 25.40 -41.92
C THR A 117 13.53 26.52 -41.82
N THR A 118 14.81 26.20 -42.03
CA THR A 118 15.90 27.18 -41.98
C THR A 118 16.76 27.09 -43.24
N SER A 119 17.46 28.17 -43.58
CA SER A 119 18.40 28.22 -44.69
C SER A 119 19.85 28.22 -44.18
N GLY A 120 20.63 27.21 -44.54
CA GLY A 120 22.06 27.12 -44.23
C GLY A 120 22.93 27.69 -45.36
N PRO A 121 24.07 28.32 -45.04
CA PRO A 121 25.00 28.77 -46.08
C PRO A 121 25.68 27.58 -46.75
N THR A 122 25.73 27.59 -48.07
CA THR A 122 26.54 26.68 -48.88
C THR A 122 27.93 27.30 -49.11
N PHE A 123 28.99 26.49 -49.15
CA PHE A 123 30.35 26.97 -49.47
C PHE A 123 30.66 26.76 -50.95
N LEU A 124 30.62 25.52 -51.44
CA LEU A 124 30.97 25.21 -52.82
C LEU A 124 29.77 25.31 -53.76
N ALA A 125 28.57 25.03 -53.26
CA ALA A 125 27.34 25.13 -54.06
C ALA A 125 27.04 26.58 -54.52
N LYS A 126 27.64 27.58 -53.86
CA LYS A 126 27.67 28.99 -54.31
C LYS A 126 28.34 29.17 -55.66
N LEU A 127 29.38 28.38 -55.97
CA LEU A 127 30.08 28.43 -57.25
C LEU A 127 29.17 28.01 -58.43
N PHE A 128 28.12 27.23 -58.13
CA PHE A 128 27.11 26.75 -59.07
C PHE A 128 25.77 27.49 -58.95
N GLY A 129 25.75 28.67 -58.31
CA GLY A 129 24.58 29.54 -58.22
C GLY A 129 23.58 29.21 -57.09
N THR A 130 23.86 28.22 -56.24
CA THR A 130 23.00 27.89 -55.09
C THR A 130 23.58 28.49 -53.80
N ASN A 131 23.02 29.63 -53.36
CA ASN A 131 23.56 30.43 -52.26
C ASN A 131 23.13 29.97 -50.86
N ALA A 132 22.09 29.14 -50.78
CA ALA A 132 21.56 28.61 -49.54
C ALA A 132 20.93 27.22 -49.76
N LEU A 133 21.05 26.35 -48.76
CA LEU A 133 20.39 25.06 -48.72
C LEU A 133 19.25 25.12 -47.69
N THR A 134 18.04 24.75 -48.10
CA THR A 134 16.88 24.65 -47.20
C THR A 134 16.97 23.37 -46.39
N ILE A 135 16.95 23.50 -45.06
CA ILE A 135 16.98 22.40 -44.09
C ILE A 135 15.61 22.39 -43.39
N GLN A 136 14.96 21.23 -43.40
CA GLN A 136 13.65 21.04 -42.79
C GLN A 136 13.69 19.93 -41.75
N ALA A 137 13.03 20.16 -40.61
CA ALA A 137 12.76 19.18 -39.57
C ALA A 137 11.25 19.19 -39.25
N ILE A 138 10.66 18.00 -39.13
CA ILE A 138 9.23 17.81 -38.87
C ILE A 138 9.08 16.90 -37.67
N ALA A 139 8.22 17.27 -36.73
CA ALA A 139 7.86 16.44 -35.58
C ALA A 139 6.37 16.54 -35.29
N SER A 140 5.75 15.41 -35.02
CA SER A 140 4.35 15.33 -34.59
C SER A 140 4.25 14.82 -33.16
N THR A 141 3.45 15.49 -32.33
CA THR A 141 3.11 15.01 -30.99
C THR A 141 1.61 14.84 -30.86
N GLU A 142 1.18 13.62 -30.60
CA GLU A 142 -0.22 13.28 -30.40
C GLU A 142 -0.75 13.84 -29.07
N ILE A 143 -1.88 14.53 -29.16
CA ILE A 143 -2.63 15.10 -28.04
C ILE A 143 -3.63 14.04 -27.58
N GLY A 144 -3.52 13.61 -26.33
CA GLY A 144 -4.58 12.79 -25.73
C GLY A 144 -4.71 11.37 -26.29
N SER A 145 -3.58 10.69 -26.51
CA SER A 145 -3.52 9.21 -26.49
C SER A 145 -2.30 8.69 -25.74
N GLY A 146 -1.73 9.54 -24.88
CA GLY A 146 -1.15 9.04 -23.64
C GLY A 146 -2.33 8.80 -22.72
N SER A 147 -2.60 7.55 -22.45
CA SER A 147 -3.67 7.11 -21.59
C SER A 147 -3.40 7.51 -20.11
N SER A 148 -3.24 8.78 -19.77
CA SER A 148 -3.20 9.21 -18.35
C SER A 148 -4.60 9.31 -17.72
N GLY A 149 -5.64 8.91 -18.46
CA GLY A 149 -6.94 8.51 -17.92
C GLY A 149 -7.32 7.05 -18.22
N ASP A 150 -6.58 6.36 -19.11
CA ASP A 150 -6.91 5.04 -19.68
C ASP A 150 -5.77 4.00 -19.54
N ALA A 151 -4.62 4.34 -18.95
CA ALA A 151 -3.43 3.51 -18.75
C ALA A 151 -2.83 3.68 -17.35
N ALA A 152 -3.59 4.26 -16.41
CA ALA A 152 -3.50 3.75 -15.06
C ALA A 152 -4.16 2.35 -15.12
N GLY A 153 -3.37 1.35 -15.50
CA GLY A 153 -3.85 -0.02 -15.50
C GLY A 153 -4.36 -0.37 -14.10
N CYS A 154 -5.44 -1.15 -14.02
CA CYS A 154 -5.89 -1.70 -12.75
C CYS A 154 -5.14 -2.98 -12.37
N VAL A 155 -4.39 -3.56 -13.30
CA VAL A 155 -3.41 -4.59 -13.01
C VAL A 155 -2.08 -4.14 -13.58
N ILE A 156 -1.11 -3.86 -12.72
CA ILE A 156 0.20 -3.33 -13.09
C ILE A 156 1.31 -4.18 -12.47
N ALA A 157 2.19 -4.71 -13.32
CA ALA A 157 3.49 -5.24 -12.93
C ALA A 157 4.59 -4.20 -13.23
N LEU A 158 5.20 -3.65 -12.16
CA LEU A 158 6.10 -2.51 -12.24
C LEU A 158 7.55 -2.88 -12.57
N ASP A 159 8.02 -4.07 -12.20
CA ASP A 159 9.42 -4.46 -12.34
C ASP A 159 9.72 -4.91 -13.78
N ALA A 160 10.61 -4.18 -14.46
CA ALA A 160 11.04 -4.51 -15.81
C ALA A 160 11.92 -5.77 -15.89
N GLN A 161 12.52 -6.19 -14.78
CA GLN A 161 13.33 -7.41 -14.68
C GLN A 161 12.58 -8.57 -14.04
N GLY A 162 11.32 -8.35 -13.63
CA GLY A 162 10.47 -9.34 -13.01
C GLY A 162 9.79 -10.28 -14.02
N THR A 163 8.91 -11.14 -13.50
CA THR A 163 8.09 -12.05 -14.33
C THR A 163 6.92 -11.35 -15.02
N GLY A 164 6.61 -10.11 -14.65
CA GLY A 164 5.50 -9.35 -15.20
C GLY A 164 4.14 -9.83 -14.70
N VAL A 165 3.17 -9.96 -15.61
CA VAL A 165 1.84 -10.51 -15.31
C VAL A 165 1.80 -11.95 -15.82
N THR A 166 1.64 -12.93 -14.92
CA THR A 166 1.68 -14.35 -15.28
C THR A 166 0.40 -15.07 -14.88
N MET A 167 -0.19 -15.81 -15.82
CA MET A 167 -1.37 -16.65 -15.59
C MET A 167 -1.08 -18.13 -15.78
N SER A 168 -1.71 -18.99 -14.99
CA SER A 168 -1.66 -20.44 -15.15
C SER A 168 -2.90 -21.15 -14.60
N GLY A 169 -3.10 -22.43 -14.98
CA GLY A 169 -4.06 -23.33 -14.34
C GLY A 169 -5.53 -22.92 -14.43
N GLY A 170 -6.05 -22.61 -15.62
CA GLY A 170 -7.51 -22.41 -15.81
C GLY A 170 -8.04 -21.05 -15.33
N THR A 171 -7.18 -20.07 -15.12
CA THR A 171 -7.53 -18.80 -14.43
C THR A 171 -8.18 -17.78 -15.35
N THR A 172 -9.02 -16.92 -14.75
CA THR A 172 -9.63 -15.78 -15.44
C THR A 172 -9.36 -14.48 -14.70
N LEU A 173 -8.84 -13.49 -15.42
CA LEU A 173 -8.73 -12.10 -14.97
C LEU A 173 -9.75 -11.28 -15.77
N ASN A 174 -10.82 -10.82 -15.13
CA ASN A 174 -11.92 -10.10 -15.77
C ASN A 174 -11.95 -8.61 -15.37
N VAL A 175 -11.27 -7.78 -16.15
CA VAL A 175 -11.12 -6.33 -15.93
C VAL A 175 -11.52 -5.54 -17.19
N PRO A 176 -12.76 -5.69 -17.68
CA PRO A 176 -13.17 -5.26 -19.02
C PRO A 176 -13.01 -3.76 -19.29
N ASN A 177 -13.11 -2.93 -18.25
CA ASN A 177 -13.04 -1.47 -18.37
C ASN A 177 -11.63 -0.91 -18.17
N CYS A 178 -10.65 -1.78 -17.92
CA CYS A 178 -9.34 -1.39 -17.46
C CYS A 178 -8.24 -2.01 -18.34
N THR A 179 -7.08 -1.35 -18.42
CA THR A 179 -5.87 -1.86 -19.06
C THR A 179 -5.04 -2.74 -18.13
N VAL A 180 -4.55 -3.86 -18.63
CA VAL A 180 -3.51 -4.66 -17.97
C VAL A 180 -2.15 -4.20 -18.46
N ALA A 181 -1.25 -3.87 -17.54
CA ALA A 181 0.04 -3.27 -17.87
C ALA A 181 1.20 -4.01 -17.20
N SER A 182 2.30 -4.21 -17.93
CA SER A 182 3.50 -4.88 -17.44
C SER A 182 4.74 -4.23 -18.01
N ASN A 183 5.67 -3.84 -17.14
CA ASN A 183 7.01 -3.44 -17.56
C ASN A 183 7.90 -4.64 -17.99
N ALA A 184 7.41 -5.86 -17.79
CA ALA A 184 8.00 -7.10 -18.28
C ALA A 184 7.00 -7.81 -19.21
N THR A 185 7.08 -9.15 -19.32
CA THR A 185 6.19 -9.94 -20.18
C THR A 185 4.77 -10.01 -19.60
N ILE A 186 3.77 -10.22 -20.46
CA ILE A 186 2.44 -10.69 -20.05
C ILE A 186 2.30 -12.12 -20.57
N THR A 187 2.14 -13.08 -19.67
CA THR A 187 2.06 -14.51 -19.98
C THR A 187 0.64 -15.02 -19.73
N SER A 188 -0.08 -15.31 -20.81
CA SER A 188 -1.48 -15.76 -20.80
C SER A 188 -1.62 -17.00 -21.69
N PRO A 189 -1.21 -18.19 -21.23
CA PRO A 189 -1.22 -19.42 -22.03
C PRO A 189 -2.63 -19.92 -22.31
N CYS A 190 -2.79 -20.81 -23.29
CA CYS A 190 -4.09 -21.42 -23.60
C CYS A 190 -4.70 -22.10 -22.37
N GLY A 191 -6.01 -21.92 -22.18
CA GLY A 191 -6.72 -22.32 -20.97
C GLY A 191 -6.77 -21.24 -19.87
N THR A 192 -6.10 -20.10 -20.06
CA THR A 192 -6.29 -18.88 -19.24
C THR A 192 -7.04 -17.81 -20.03
N LYS A 193 -7.58 -16.81 -19.34
CA LYS A 193 -8.32 -15.71 -19.98
C LYS A 193 -8.08 -14.37 -19.28
N ILE A 194 -7.63 -13.36 -20.04
CA ILE A 194 -7.61 -11.95 -19.64
C ILE A 194 -8.70 -11.22 -20.41
N VAL A 195 -9.72 -10.72 -19.73
CA VAL A 195 -10.71 -9.79 -20.29
C VAL A 195 -10.30 -8.38 -19.91
N THR A 196 -9.96 -7.54 -20.87
CA THR A 196 -9.39 -6.21 -20.64
C THR A 196 -9.73 -5.23 -21.76
N LYS A 197 -9.75 -3.93 -21.45
CA LYS A 197 -9.83 -2.85 -22.45
C LYS A 197 -8.61 -2.84 -23.37
N GLY A 198 -7.45 -3.27 -22.87
CA GLY A 198 -6.20 -3.36 -23.63
C GLY A 198 -5.03 -3.84 -22.79
N ALA A 199 -3.98 -4.33 -23.43
CA ALA A 199 -2.77 -4.78 -22.77
C ALA A 199 -1.55 -3.93 -23.17
N LEU A 200 -0.79 -3.47 -22.18
CA LEU A 200 0.46 -2.74 -22.36
C LEU A 200 1.64 -3.59 -21.86
N TYR A 201 2.59 -3.91 -22.73
CA TYR A 201 3.78 -4.67 -22.37
C TYR A 201 5.05 -3.87 -22.63
N ASN A 202 6.14 -4.18 -21.93
CA ASN A 202 7.45 -3.59 -22.19
C ASN A 202 8.60 -4.62 -22.26
N SER A 203 8.28 -5.91 -22.41
CA SER A 203 9.24 -6.95 -22.77
C SER A 203 9.82 -6.79 -24.18
N ALA A 204 10.88 -7.56 -24.47
CA ALA A 204 11.50 -7.61 -25.80
C ALA A 204 10.48 -7.99 -26.89
N SER A 205 9.68 -9.01 -26.63
CA SER A 205 8.64 -9.54 -27.53
C SER A 205 7.23 -9.30 -26.97
N PRO A 206 6.20 -9.18 -27.84
CA PRO A 206 4.81 -9.14 -27.41
C PRO A 206 4.38 -10.46 -26.73
N PRO A 207 3.28 -10.43 -25.95
CA PRO A 207 2.60 -11.63 -25.47
C PRO A 207 2.26 -12.58 -26.62
N ASP A 208 2.48 -13.88 -26.42
CA ASP A 208 2.14 -14.90 -27.42
C ASP A 208 0.61 -15.06 -27.53
N GLN A 209 0.07 -14.79 -28.71
CA GLN A 209 -1.38 -14.83 -29.02
C GLN A 209 -1.58 -15.39 -30.43
N PRO A 210 -1.39 -16.71 -30.63
CA PRO A 210 -1.60 -17.32 -31.94
C PRO A 210 -3.09 -17.26 -32.33
N SER A 211 -3.40 -17.29 -33.63
CA SER A 211 -4.78 -17.11 -34.13
C SER A 211 -5.80 -18.11 -33.57
N TRP A 212 -5.35 -19.31 -33.21
CA TRP A 212 -6.17 -20.37 -32.62
C TRP A 212 -6.31 -20.28 -31.09
N CYS A 213 -5.56 -19.39 -30.43
CA CYS A 213 -5.57 -19.21 -28.98
C CYS A 213 -5.31 -17.74 -28.61
N GLN A 214 -6.37 -16.94 -28.73
CA GLN A 214 -6.42 -15.55 -28.30
C GLN A 214 -6.96 -15.50 -26.87
N THR A 215 -6.10 -15.40 -25.88
CA THR A 215 -6.48 -15.42 -24.45
C THR A 215 -6.66 -14.02 -23.86
N ILE A 216 -6.12 -12.98 -24.53
CA ILE A 216 -6.27 -11.57 -24.15
C ILE A 216 -7.37 -10.94 -25.02
N GLN A 217 -8.54 -10.71 -24.44
CA GLN A 217 -9.77 -10.38 -25.14
C GLN A 217 -10.47 -9.17 -24.52
N LYS A 218 -11.34 -8.51 -25.29
CA LYS A 218 -12.33 -7.57 -24.76
C LYS A 218 -13.52 -8.34 -24.19
N GLN A 219 -14.46 -7.61 -23.58
CA GLN A 219 -15.66 -8.19 -22.99
C GLN A 219 -16.55 -8.93 -24.00
N ASP A 220 -16.55 -8.50 -25.26
CA ASP A 220 -17.29 -9.15 -26.36
C ASP A 220 -16.59 -10.42 -26.91
N GLY A 221 -15.43 -10.80 -26.37
CA GLY A 221 -14.64 -11.95 -26.80
C GLY A 221 -13.70 -11.69 -27.98
N THR A 222 -13.71 -10.49 -28.56
CA THR A 222 -12.74 -10.13 -29.61
C THR A 222 -11.35 -9.88 -29.03
N PRO A 223 -10.26 -10.02 -29.80
CA PRO A 223 -8.91 -9.72 -29.31
C PRO A 223 -8.79 -8.28 -28.77
N ALA A 224 -8.20 -8.14 -27.57
CA ALA A 224 -7.92 -6.82 -27.02
C ALA A 224 -6.71 -6.18 -27.73
N PRO A 225 -6.64 -4.84 -27.83
CA PRO A 225 -5.47 -4.18 -28.37
C PRO A 225 -4.24 -4.45 -27.48
N ILE A 226 -3.15 -4.91 -28.09
CA ILE A 226 -1.87 -5.15 -27.42
C ILE A 226 -0.87 -4.11 -27.97
N SER A 227 -0.27 -3.33 -27.07
CA SER A 227 0.66 -2.26 -27.45
C SER A 227 1.91 -2.30 -26.58
N LYS A 228 3.03 -1.85 -27.14
CA LYS A 228 4.29 -1.72 -26.39
C LYS A 228 4.39 -0.35 -25.73
N GLY A 229 4.78 -0.30 -24.47
CA GLY A 229 5.07 0.95 -23.78
C GLY A 229 5.43 0.76 -22.31
N VAL A 230 6.18 1.72 -21.78
CA VAL A 230 6.57 1.77 -20.37
C VAL A 230 5.36 2.18 -19.52
N THR A 231 5.17 1.49 -18.41
CA THR A 231 4.13 1.78 -17.41
C THR A 231 4.78 2.45 -16.20
N ALA A 232 4.40 3.69 -15.93
CA ALA A 232 4.80 4.38 -14.69
C ALA A 232 3.96 3.87 -13.51
N ASP A 233 4.50 3.97 -12.30
CA ASP A 233 3.74 3.69 -11.08
C ASP A 233 2.73 4.82 -10.81
N PRO A 234 1.41 4.55 -10.88
CA PRO A 234 0.39 5.58 -10.68
C PRO A 234 0.24 6.02 -9.21
N LEU A 235 0.80 5.26 -8.26
CA LEU A 235 0.69 5.49 -6.82
C LEU A 235 1.99 5.98 -6.17
N ALA A 236 3.11 6.01 -6.91
CA ALA A 236 4.41 6.45 -6.38
C ALA A 236 4.40 7.86 -5.75
N SER A 237 3.58 8.77 -6.27
CA SER A 237 3.40 10.14 -5.73
C SER A 237 2.02 10.39 -5.13
N ASN A 238 1.26 9.33 -4.84
CA ASN A 238 -0.06 9.47 -4.23
C ASN A 238 0.11 9.96 -2.76
N PRO A 239 -0.53 11.07 -2.35
CA PRO A 239 -0.41 11.66 -1.03
C PRO A 239 -1.02 10.79 0.08
N GLY A 240 -2.00 9.95 -0.24
CA GLY A 240 -2.51 8.93 0.68
C GLY A 240 -1.45 7.87 0.97
N VAL A 241 -0.79 7.36 -0.07
CA VAL A 241 0.34 6.42 0.07
C VAL A 241 1.50 7.06 0.84
N LEU A 242 1.90 8.27 0.45
CA LEU A 242 3.01 8.97 1.11
C LEU A 242 2.72 9.22 2.60
N ALA A 243 1.50 9.64 2.95
CA ALA A 243 1.12 9.86 4.34
C ALA A 243 1.02 8.56 5.14
N ALA A 244 0.44 7.51 4.56
CA ALA A 244 0.38 6.18 5.17
C ALA A 244 1.78 5.66 5.51
N VAL A 245 2.73 5.77 4.58
CA VAL A 245 4.13 5.36 4.78
C VAL A 245 4.84 6.27 5.77
N ALA A 246 4.57 7.58 5.74
CA ALA A 246 5.19 8.54 6.66
C ALA A 246 4.77 8.29 8.12
N ARG A 247 3.57 7.73 8.37
CA ARG A 247 3.07 7.41 9.71
C ARG A 247 4.01 6.48 10.50
N PHE A 248 4.75 5.60 9.82
CA PHE A 248 5.76 4.76 10.50
C PHE A 248 6.88 5.56 11.17
N ASN A 249 7.16 6.79 10.72
CA ASN A 249 8.17 7.63 11.34
C ASN A 249 7.69 8.21 12.69
N ASP A 250 6.38 8.28 12.93
CA ASP A 250 5.81 8.76 14.19
C ASP A 250 5.85 7.67 15.27
N GLN A 251 5.68 6.40 14.89
CA GLN A 251 5.49 5.28 15.82
C GLN A 251 6.61 5.11 16.86
N PRO A 252 7.91 5.27 16.55
CA PRO A 252 8.98 5.18 17.54
C PRO A 252 8.89 6.22 18.68
N SER A 253 8.22 7.35 18.45
CA SER A 253 8.00 8.37 19.49
C SER A 253 6.83 8.06 20.43
N LEU A 254 5.98 7.09 20.06
CA LEU A 254 4.80 6.71 20.83
C LEU A 254 5.20 5.75 21.97
N GLN A 255 4.83 6.11 23.20
CA GLN A 255 5.19 5.36 24.39
C GLN A 255 4.08 4.40 24.83
N ALA A 256 4.47 3.15 25.06
CA ALA A 256 3.61 2.15 25.69
C ALA A 256 3.22 2.60 27.11
N PRO A 257 2.06 2.16 27.64
CA PRO A 257 1.69 2.44 29.03
C PRO A 257 2.75 1.97 30.02
N ALA A 258 3.12 2.84 30.95
CA ALA A 258 3.99 2.45 32.06
C ALA A 258 3.26 1.45 32.98
N LYS A 259 4.01 0.51 33.54
CA LYS A 259 3.50 -0.37 34.59
C LYS A 259 3.07 0.49 35.80
N PRO A 260 1.86 0.29 36.34
CA PRO A 260 1.45 0.95 37.58
C PRO A 260 2.41 0.63 38.74
N ALA A 261 2.59 1.60 39.64
CA ALA A 261 3.38 1.39 40.86
C ALA A 261 2.79 0.24 41.69
N THR A 262 3.66 -0.48 42.39
CA THR A 262 3.23 -1.58 43.29
C THR A 262 2.25 -1.05 44.32
N VAL A 263 1.11 -1.73 44.44
CA VAL A 263 0.10 -1.41 45.44
C VAL A 263 0.32 -2.25 46.69
N ASN A 264 0.39 -1.59 47.85
CA ASN A 264 0.52 -2.21 49.16
C ASN A 264 -0.74 -1.94 49.98
N GLY A 265 -1.63 -2.92 50.08
CA GLY A 265 -2.83 -2.88 50.89
C GLY A 265 -3.11 -4.24 51.53
N ALA A 266 -4.09 -4.31 52.42
CA ALA A 266 -4.51 -5.58 53.02
C ALA A 266 -5.27 -6.44 52.00
N ASP A 267 -5.00 -7.74 51.99
CA ASP A 267 -5.63 -8.69 51.07
C ASP A 267 -7.12 -8.87 51.39
N LEU A 268 -7.92 -9.07 50.35
CA LEU A 268 -9.36 -9.29 50.44
C LEU A 268 -9.69 -10.72 50.03
N VAL A 269 -9.92 -11.57 51.03
CA VAL A 269 -10.31 -12.97 50.84
C VAL A 269 -11.75 -13.16 51.28
N PHE A 270 -12.64 -13.43 50.32
CA PHE A 270 -14.06 -13.59 50.54
C PHE A 270 -14.41 -15.05 50.80
N ASP A 271 -14.26 -15.49 52.06
CA ASP A 271 -14.50 -16.86 52.50
C ASP A 271 -15.62 -16.88 53.57
N PRO A 272 -16.85 -17.32 53.25
CA PRO A 272 -17.95 -17.33 54.21
C PRO A 272 -17.86 -18.45 55.25
N TRP A 273 -16.87 -19.35 55.17
CA TRP A 273 -16.73 -20.49 56.06
C TRP A 273 -15.57 -20.34 57.06
N ASP A 274 -14.60 -19.48 56.77
CA ASP A 274 -13.45 -19.23 57.65
C ASP A 274 -13.60 -17.92 58.44
N THR A 275 -13.90 -18.04 59.74
CA THR A 275 -14.08 -16.90 60.65
C THR A 275 -12.86 -15.98 60.75
N SER A 276 -11.64 -16.52 60.65
CA SER A 276 -10.41 -15.72 60.72
C SER A 276 -10.28 -14.83 59.49
N LYS A 277 -10.52 -15.39 58.30
CA LYS A 277 -10.52 -14.64 57.04
C LYS A 277 -11.63 -13.60 56.99
N GLN A 278 -12.82 -13.91 57.53
CA GLN A 278 -13.91 -12.94 57.63
C GLN A 278 -13.55 -11.74 58.51
N GLN A 279 -12.90 -11.99 59.64
CA GLN A 279 -12.46 -10.93 60.54
C GLN A 279 -11.40 -10.05 59.88
N ALA A 280 -10.42 -10.66 59.21
CA ALA A 280 -9.41 -9.94 58.44
C ALA A 280 -10.03 -9.10 57.30
N LEU A 281 -10.97 -9.68 56.55
CA LEU A 281 -11.71 -8.99 55.48
C LEU A 281 -12.46 -7.76 56.00
N LYS A 282 -13.20 -7.90 57.12
CA LYS A 282 -13.92 -6.79 57.74
C LYS A 282 -12.98 -5.67 58.19
N GLN A 283 -11.84 -6.02 58.78
CA GLN A 283 -10.83 -5.05 59.19
C GLN A 283 -10.21 -4.32 57.99
N ALA A 284 -9.84 -5.05 56.94
CA ALA A 284 -9.28 -4.48 55.72
C ALA A 284 -10.24 -3.49 55.03
N LEU A 285 -11.52 -3.87 54.92
CA LEU A 285 -12.56 -3.01 54.33
C LEU A 285 -12.87 -1.79 55.19
N ALA A 286 -13.04 -1.98 56.50
CA ALA A 286 -13.34 -0.87 57.41
C ALA A 286 -12.24 0.19 57.42
N ALA A 287 -10.97 -0.23 57.33
CA ALA A 287 -9.82 0.67 57.23
C ALA A 287 -9.85 1.56 55.97
N GLN A 288 -10.60 1.16 54.94
CA GLN A 288 -10.79 1.92 53.70
C GLN A 288 -12.18 2.57 53.61
N GLY A 289 -12.97 2.57 54.70
CA GLY A 289 -14.33 3.15 54.72
C GLY A 289 -15.37 2.31 53.97
N CYS A 290 -15.15 1.00 53.89
CA CYS A 290 -16.05 0.03 53.29
C CYS A 290 -16.61 -0.96 54.32
N GLN A 291 -17.75 -1.56 53.99
CA GLN A 291 -18.37 -2.62 54.78
C GLN A 291 -18.79 -3.76 53.83
N ALA A 292 -18.76 -5.01 54.34
CA ALA A 292 -19.18 -6.19 53.60
C ALA A 292 -20.33 -6.93 54.31
N SER A 293 -21.25 -7.46 53.52
CA SER A 293 -22.30 -8.39 53.95
C SER A 293 -22.33 -9.61 53.04
N TYR A 294 -22.73 -10.77 53.57
CA TYR A 294 -22.85 -12.02 52.82
C TYR A 294 -24.28 -12.57 52.87
N SER A 295 -24.80 -12.98 51.71
CA SER A 295 -26.08 -13.68 51.56
C SER A 295 -25.82 -15.14 51.20
N ASP A 296 -26.17 -16.07 52.11
CA ASP A 296 -25.94 -17.50 51.86
C ASP A 296 -26.90 -18.08 50.81
N ASN A 297 -28.10 -17.52 50.66
CA ASN A 297 -29.05 -17.93 49.63
C ASN A 297 -28.57 -17.58 48.22
N GLU A 298 -27.92 -16.43 48.07
CA GLU A 298 -27.44 -15.92 46.78
C GLU A 298 -25.95 -16.26 46.52
N LYS A 299 -25.27 -16.82 47.53
CA LYS A 299 -23.81 -17.01 47.57
C LYS A 299 -23.06 -15.71 47.21
N LEU A 300 -23.56 -14.58 47.71
CA LEU A 300 -23.18 -13.24 47.26
C LEU A 300 -22.64 -12.39 48.40
N TRP A 301 -21.44 -11.85 48.19
CA TRP A 301 -20.86 -10.77 48.99
C TRP A 301 -21.21 -9.41 48.40
N ARG A 302 -21.74 -8.51 49.22
CA ARG A 302 -21.96 -7.10 48.85
C ARG A 302 -21.03 -6.21 49.66
N VAL A 303 -20.22 -5.43 48.97
CA VAL A 303 -19.35 -4.42 49.56
C VAL A 303 -19.90 -3.03 49.21
N THR A 304 -20.11 -2.19 50.22
CA THR A 304 -20.47 -0.78 50.05
C THR A 304 -19.40 0.09 50.67
N CYS A 305 -19.06 1.20 50.00
CA CYS A 305 -18.00 2.09 50.43
C CYS A 305 -18.49 3.53 50.50
N THR A 306 -18.01 4.26 51.50
CA THR A 306 -18.25 5.71 51.65
C THR A 306 -17.07 6.54 51.17
N SER A 307 -15.86 5.97 51.23
CA SER A 307 -14.65 6.56 50.67
C SER A 307 -14.65 6.53 49.15
N THR A 308 -14.07 7.56 48.54
CA THR A 308 -13.85 7.65 47.08
C THR A 308 -12.41 7.34 46.68
N SER A 309 -11.53 7.01 47.63
CA SER A 309 -10.16 6.56 47.35
C SER A 309 -9.83 5.42 48.30
N MET A 310 -9.52 4.26 47.73
CA MET A 310 -9.31 3.03 48.50
C MET A 310 -8.12 2.25 47.97
N THR A 311 -7.42 1.58 48.87
CA THR A 311 -6.24 0.77 48.55
C THR A 311 -6.32 -0.60 49.21
N PHE A 312 -6.20 -1.64 48.40
CA PHE A 312 -6.28 -3.04 48.81
C PHE A 312 -5.14 -3.86 48.22
N GLY A 313 -4.84 -4.98 48.87
CA GLY A 313 -3.89 -5.98 48.43
C GLY A 313 -4.47 -6.86 47.32
N ASP A 314 -4.21 -8.15 47.40
CA ASP A 314 -4.76 -9.15 46.49
C ASP A 314 -6.24 -9.39 46.82
N LEU A 315 -7.11 -9.26 45.82
CA LEU A 315 -8.51 -9.64 45.91
C LEU A 315 -8.73 -11.00 45.24
N MET A 316 -9.31 -11.94 45.98
CA MET A 316 -9.61 -13.28 45.47
C MET A 316 -11.06 -13.69 45.77
N ILE A 317 -11.80 -14.06 44.72
CA ILE A 317 -13.12 -14.69 44.81
C ILE A 317 -13.01 -16.18 44.48
N GLY A 318 -13.39 -17.01 45.43
CA GLY A 318 -13.35 -18.46 45.31
C GLY A 318 -14.54 -19.06 44.55
N SER A 319 -14.53 -20.39 44.50
CA SER A 319 -15.48 -21.19 43.72
C SER A 319 -16.94 -20.88 44.06
N SER A 320 -17.77 -20.72 43.02
CA SER A 320 -19.23 -20.51 43.12
C SER A 320 -19.71 -19.28 43.91
N LEU A 321 -18.81 -18.39 44.32
CA LEU A 321 -19.15 -17.16 45.05
C LEU A 321 -19.33 -15.98 44.09
N LYS A 322 -20.18 -15.04 44.48
CA LYS A 322 -20.39 -13.77 43.77
C LYS A 322 -19.92 -12.61 44.64
N LEU A 323 -19.35 -11.58 44.02
CA LEU A 323 -19.00 -10.32 44.65
C LEU A 323 -19.65 -9.16 43.89
N GLU A 324 -20.37 -8.30 44.61
CA GLU A 324 -20.76 -6.96 44.16
C GLU A 324 -19.96 -5.94 44.96
N PHE A 325 -19.00 -5.29 44.32
CA PHE A 325 -18.10 -4.33 44.95
C PHE A 325 -18.46 -2.91 44.55
N ASN A 326 -19.08 -2.20 45.48
CA ASN A 326 -19.40 -0.78 45.37
C ASN A 326 -20.12 -0.41 44.07
N LEU A 327 -21.10 -1.22 43.66
CA LEU A 327 -21.81 -1.05 42.37
C LEU A 327 -22.47 0.32 42.19
N ALA A 328 -23.03 0.88 43.27
CA ALA A 328 -23.64 2.20 43.31
C ALA A 328 -22.63 3.32 43.68
N GLY A 329 -21.33 3.03 43.65
CA GLY A 329 -20.29 3.99 43.95
C GLY A 329 -20.23 5.12 42.92
N PRO A 330 -19.80 6.34 43.32
CA PRO A 330 -19.70 7.46 42.41
C PRO A 330 -18.56 7.26 41.39
N ALA A 331 -18.73 7.77 40.17
CA ALA A 331 -17.79 7.56 39.06
C ALA A 331 -16.38 8.17 39.29
N ASN A 332 -16.23 9.08 40.25
CA ASN A 332 -14.93 9.64 40.66
C ASN A 332 -14.19 8.77 41.69
N THR A 333 -14.72 7.58 42.02
CA THR A 333 -14.06 6.65 42.94
C THR A 333 -12.77 6.10 42.34
N THR A 334 -11.69 6.09 43.12
CA THR A 334 -10.40 5.53 42.79
C THR A 334 -10.19 4.24 43.58
N TYR A 335 -9.95 3.15 42.86
CA TYR A 335 -9.66 1.83 43.42
C TYR A 335 -8.21 1.46 43.08
N ASN A 336 -7.39 1.24 44.12
CA ASN A 336 -6.05 0.71 43.97
C ASN A 336 -6.03 -0.73 44.48
N PHE A 337 -5.67 -1.68 43.62
CA PHE A 337 -5.54 -3.09 43.98
C PHE A 337 -4.14 -3.61 43.64
N LYS A 338 -3.66 -4.57 44.43
CA LYS A 338 -2.52 -5.36 44.01
C LYS A 338 -2.91 -6.28 42.85
N SER A 339 -3.95 -7.10 43.02
CA SER A 339 -4.53 -7.90 41.93
C SER A 339 -6.03 -8.13 42.16
N ILE A 340 -6.77 -8.46 41.10
CA ILE A 340 -8.18 -8.86 41.17
C ILE A 340 -8.32 -10.21 40.46
N ARG A 341 -8.72 -11.24 41.19
CA ARG A 341 -8.75 -12.61 40.68
C ARG A 341 -10.01 -13.36 41.10
N SER A 342 -10.50 -14.22 40.22
CA SER A 342 -11.46 -15.27 40.60
C SER A 342 -11.00 -16.67 40.17
N THR A 343 -11.56 -17.69 40.82
CA THR A 343 -11.34 -19.12 40.55
C THR A 343 -12.63 -19.92 40.71
N GLY A 344 -12.71 -21.10 40.06
CA GLY A 344 -13.75 -22.11 40.32
C GLY A 344 -15.21 -21.65 40.06
N GLY A 345 -15.43 -20.79 39.06
CA GLY A 345 -16.77 -20.22 38.79
C GLY A 345 -17.09 -18.96 39.61
N GLY A 346 -16.15 -18.49 40.44
CA GLY A 346 -16.30 -17.23 41.17
C GLY A 346 -16.53 -16.03 40.24
N SER A 347 -17.48 -15.17 40.60
CA SER A 347 -17.88 -13.98 39.84
C SER A 347 -17.69 -12.70 40.63
N TYR A 348 -17.37 -11.60 39.94
CA TYR A 348 -17.28 -10.27 40.55
C TYR A 348 -17.85 -9.19 39.64
N ALA A 349 -18.40 -8.14 40.26
CA ALA A 349 -18.93 -6.98 39.59
C ALA A 349 -18.50 -5.72 40.37
N PHE A 350 -17.92 -4.75 39.68
CA PHE A 350 -17.47 -3.48 40.26
C PHE A 350 -18.26 -2.31 39.67
N GLY A 351 -18.52 -1.30 40.51
CA GLY A 351 -19.07 -0.01 40.05
C GLY A 351 -18.11 0.78 39.15
N PRO A 352 -18.52 1.98 38.68
CA PRO A 352 -17.66 2.84 37.88
C PRO A 352 -16.51 3.41 38.70
N GLY A 353 -15.43 3.83 38.03
CA GLY A 353 -14.30 4.48 38.70
C GLY A 353 -12.98 4.45 37.95
N THR A 354 -11.92 4.85 38.64
CA THR A 354 -10.53 4.71 38.20
C THR A 354 -9.90 3.52 38.90
N PHE A 355 -9.50 2.51 38.15
CA PHE A 355 -8.88 1.29 38.64
C PHE A 355 -7.38 1.30 38.34
N THR A 356 -6.56 1.27 39.38
CA THR A 356 -5.12 1.05 39.28
C THR A 356 -4.80 -0.32 39.86
N VAL A 357 -4.41 -1.28 39.02
CA VAL A 357 -4.17 -2.67 39.45
C VAL A 357 -2.76 -3.09 39.05
N SER A 358 -1.85 -3.19 40.02
CA SER A 358 -0.41 -3.38 39.72
C SER A 358 -0.03 -4.79 39.23
N GLY A 359 -0.82 -5.79 39.60
CA GLY A 359 -0.62 -7.23 39.37
C GLY A 359 -1.73 -7.88 38.55
N GLY A 360 -2.42 -7.09 37.72
CA GLY A 360 -3.37 -7.57 36.73
C GLY A 360 -4.75 -7.99 37.25
N ILE A 361 -5.65 -8.22 36.28
CA ILE A 361 -7.01 -8.71 36.51
C ILE A 361 -7.17 -10.05 35.80
N SER A 362 -7.59 -11.08 36.54
CA SER A 362 -7.83 -12.41 36.00
C SER A 362 -9.23 -12.91 36.31
N LEU A 363 -9.89 -13.48 35.30
CA LEU A 363 -11.15 -14.20 35.42
C LEU A 363 -10.91 -15.68 35.11
N ASN A 364 -10.94 -16.53 36.15
CA ASN A 364 -10.98 -17.99 36.03
C ASN A 364 -12.33 -18.54 36.57
N GLY A 365 -13.39 -17.76 36.41
CA GLY A 365 -14.76 -18.09 36.84
C GLY A 365 -15.81 -17.62 35.84
N ASP A 366 -17.07 -17.44 36.28
CA ASP A 366 -18.20 -17.31 35.36
C ASP A 366 -18.36 -15.90 34.79
N ALA A 367 -18.29 -14.86 35.62
CA ALA A 367 -18.47 -13.47 35.18
C ALA A 367 -17.61 -12.48 35.96
N GLY A 368 -16.91 -11.61 35.23
CA GLY A 368 -16.24 -10.42 35.75
C GLY A 368 -16.82 -9.18 35.07
N SER A 369 -17.25 -8.18 35.83
CA SER A 369 -17.72 -6.92 35.24
C SER A 369 -17.23 -5.68 35.97
N PHE A 370 -17.05 -4.61 35.20
CA PHE A 370 -16.69 -3.30 35.70
C PHE A 370 -17.59 -2.23 35.06
N GLY A 371 -18.01 -1.24 35.86
CA GLY A 371 -18.62 -0.01 35.37
C GLY A 371 -17.67 0.81 34.50
N ALA A 372 -18.19 1.86 33.86
CA ALA A 372 -17.38 2.72 32.99
C ALA A 372 -16.27 3.42 33.80
N GLY A 373 -15.10 3.62 33.18
CA GLY A 373 -13.95 4.06 33.97
C GLY A 373 -12.62 4.19 33.23
N THR A 374 -11.58 4.40 34.03
CA THR A 374 -10.18 4.37 33.58
C THR A 374 -9.48 3.18 34.21
N PHE A 375 -8.84 2.34 33.40
CA PHE A 375 -8.21 1.09 33.82
C PHE A 375 -6.71 1.16 33.54
N ARG A 376 -5.91 1.28 34.60
CA ARG A 376 -4.44 1.27 34.57
C ARG A 376 -3.93 -0.03 35.16
N ILE A 377 -3.60 -0.97 34.30
CA ILE A 377 -3.44 -2.38 34.71
C ILE A 377 -2.05 -2.90 34.35
N GLY A 378 -1.31 -3.31 35.38
CA GLY A 378 -0.03 -4.00 35.29
C GLY A 378 -0.17 -5.50 35.04
N PRO A 379 0.94 -6.23 34.84
CA PRO A 379 0.92 -7.65 34.49
C PRO A 379 0.54 -8.56 35.67
N ALA A 380 -0.30 -9.56 35.41
CA ALA A 380 -0.52 -10.70 36.28
C ALA A 380 0.64 -11.71 36.18
N THR A 381 1.81 -11.36 36.74
CA THR A 381 3.05 -12.15 36.61
C THR A 381 2.95 -13.56 37.20
N ASN A 382 2.08 -13.77 38.18
CA ASN A 382 1.85 -15.06 38.84
C ASN A 382 0.60 -15.79 38.29
N ASP A 383 0.12 -15.38 37.11
CA ASP A 383 -1.05 -15.94 36.44
C ASP A 383 -0.74 -16.09 34.94
N CYS A 384 -1.47 -15.39 34.08
CA CYS A 384 -1.31 -15.56 32.65
C CYS A 384 -0.18 -14.71 32.02
N GLY A 385 0.42 -13.78 32.79
CA GLY A 385 1.49 -12.90 32.33
C GLY A 385 1.01 -11.61 31.63
N TYR A 386 -0.31 -11.40 31.53
CA TYR A 386 -0.91 -10.25 30.86
C TYR A 386 -1.58 -9.29 31.85
N SER A 387 -1.90 -8.08 31.41
CA SER A 387 -2.67 -7.13 32.23
C SER A 387 -4.09 -7.62 32.49
N LEU A 388 -4.73 -8.18 31.46
CA LEU A 388 -6.06 -8.79 31.56
C LEU A 388 -5.99 -10.25 31.11
N CYS A 389 -6.56 -11.14 31.90
CA CYS A 389 -6.63 -12.57 31.65
C CYS A 389 -8.09 -13.05 31.72
N GLY A 390 -8.70 -13.42 30.59
CA GLY A 390 -9.94 -14.20 30.56
C GLY A 390 -9.60 -15.66 30.29
N ASN A 391 -9.65 -16.53 31.29
CA ASN A 391 -9.16 -17.93 31.20
C ASN A 391 -10.25 -18.93 31.65
N SER A 392 -11.47 -18.73 31.18
CA SER A 392 -12.64 -19.55 31.53
C SER A 392 -13.67 -19.48 30.41
N ASN A 393 -14.72 -20.30 30.45
CA ASN A 393 -15.87 -20.18 29.57
C ASN A 393 -16.83 -19.02 29.94
N GLY A 394 -16.37 -18.13 30.82
CA GLY A 394 -17.13 -16.99 31.33
C GLY A 394 -17.04 -15.72 30.48
N GLN A 395 -17.38 -14.59 31.08
CA GLN A 395 -17.35 -13.28 30.43
C GLN A 395 -16.66 -12.23 31.29
N LEU A 396 -15.70 -11.51 30.71
CA LEU A 396 -15.05 -10.35 31.34
C LEU A 396 -15.46 -9.08 30.62
N THR A 397 -16.22 -8.20 31.27
CA THR A 397 -16.84 -7.04 30.62
C THR A 397 -16.50 -5.73 31.31
N PHE A 398 -16.23 -4.72 30.51
CA PHE A 398 -16.01 -3.35 30.96
C PHE A 398 -17.02 -2.46 30.25
N ALA A 399 -17.88 -1.76 30.99
CA ALA A 399 -18.80 -0.79 30.40
C ALA A 399 -18.02 0.39 29.79
N GLY A 400 -18.65 1.17 28.92
CA GLY A 400 -18.02 2.35 28.32
C GLY A 400 -18.90 3.60 28.26
N PRO A 401 -18.31 4.73 27.80
CA PRO A 401 -16.93 4.84 27.32
C PRO A 401 -15.90 4.70 28.45
N SER A 402 -14.79 4.04 28.15
CA SER A 402 -13.71 3.73 29.09
C SER A 402 -12.34 3.95 28.48
N THR A 403 -11.35 4.22 29.33
CA THR A 403 -9.94 4.35 28.95
C THR A 403 -9.14 3.17 29.47
N PHE A 404 -8.43 2.48 28.58
CA PHE A 404 -7.60 1.33 28.88
C PHE A 404 -6.12 1.68 28.70
N GLU A 405 -5.36 1.66 29.79
CA GLU A 405 -3.90 1.79 29.81
C GLU A 405 -3.32 0.51 30.41
N LEU A 406 -3.07 -0.47 29.55
CA LEU A 406 -2.63 -1.81 29.93
C LEU A 406 -1.15 -1.94 29.62
N SER A 407 -0.28 -2.21 30.59
CA SER A 407 1.16 -2.30 30.32
C SER A 407 1.58 -3.60 29.64
N ASN A 408 0.82 -4.68 29.78
CA ASN A 408 1.20 -6.04 29.38
C ASN A 408 0.05 -6.79 28.69
N GLY A 409 -0.58 -6.19 27.70
CA GLY A 409 -1.48 -6.90 26.81
C GLY A 409 -2.79 -7.43 27.42
N VAL A 410 -3.55 -8.12 26.57
CA VAL A 410 -4.77 -8.86 26.93
C VAL A 410 -4.65 -10.29 26.44
N LYS A 411 -4.95 -11.26 27.31
CA LYS A 411 -5.04 -12.68 26.95
C LYS A 411 -6.46 -13.19 27.17
N VAL A 412 -6.99 -13.86 26.16
CA VAL A 412 -8.30 -14.52 26.17
C VAL A 412 -8.10 -15.99 25.82
N SER A 413 -8.63 -16.87 26.66
CA SER A 413 -8.55 -18.32 26.54
C SER A 413 -9.72 -18.99 27.27
N GLY A 414 -9.87 -20.31 27.11
CA GLY A 414 -10.94 -21.08 27.74
C GLY A 414 -12.34 -20.77 27.17
N SER A 415 -12.43 -20.24 25.96
CA SER A 415 -13.67 -19.74 25.34
C SER A 415 -14.27 -18.50 26.02
N ASN A 416 -13.47 -17.73 26.75
CA ASN A 416 -13.92 -16.51 27.43
C ASN A 416 -14.41 -15.46 26.41
N VAL A 417 -15.42 -14.68 26.80
CA VAL A 417 -15.79 -13.46 26.08
C VAL A 417 -15.31 -12.24 26.86
N THR A 418 -14.25 -11.59 26.36
CA THR A 418 -13.72 -10.36 26.93
C THR A 418 -14.18 -9.15 26.12
N THR A 419 -14.88 -8.20 26.75
CA THR A 419 -15.36 -6.96 26.11
C THR A 419 -14.77 -5.74 26.81
N LEU A 420 -14.00 -4.94 26.09
CA LEU A 420 -13.31 -3.75 26.57
C LEU A 420 -14.03 -2.49 26.12
N GLY A 421 -14.98 -2.05 26.94
CA GLY A 421 -15.78 -0.85 26.69
C GLY A 421 -17.02 -1.13 25.85
N SER A 422 -17.97 -0.20 25.92
CA SER A 422 -19.16 -0.13 25.07
C SER A 422 -19.36 1.31 24.57
N GLY A 423 -20.18 1.48 23.52
CA GLY A 423 -20.45 2.80 22.95
C GLY A 423 -19.23 3.46 22.28
N THR A 424 -19.36 4.76 22.00
CA THR A 424 -18.31 5.59 21.38
C THR A 424 -17.50 6.34 22.43
N GLY A 425 -16.22 6.61 22.15
CA GLY A 425 -15.36 7.41 23.01
C GLY A 425 -14.35 6.62 23.84
N ASN A 426 -14.25 5.30 23.62
CA ASN A 426 -13.25 4.47 24.29
C ASN A 426 -11.83 4.81 23.83
N SER A 427 -10.84 4.59 24.70
CA SER A 427 -9.42 4.79 24.39
C SER A 427 -8.61 3.55 24.73
N TYR A 428 -7.76 3.10 23.81
CA TYR A 428 -6.96 1.88 23.98
C TYR A 428 -5.48 2.18 23.82
N LYS A 429 -4.73 1.97 24.92
CA LYS A 429 -3.27 1.89 24.92
C LYS A 429 -2.89 0.56 25.55
N ILE A 430 -2.39 -0.38 24.76
CA ILE A 430 -2.11 -1.74 25.20
C ILE A 430 -0.67 -2.10 24.88
N GLY A 431 0.16 -2.19 25.91
CA GLY A 431 1.57 -2.58 25.83
C GLY A 431 1.78 -4.07 25.55
N PRO A 432 3.01 -4.49 25.21
CA PRO A 432 3.31 -5.89 24.93
C PRO A 432 3.45 -6.67 26.23
N SER A 433 2.97 -7.91 26.23
CA SER A 433 3.36 -8.91 27.23
C SER A 433 4.85 -9.29 27.06
N SER A 434 5.40 -10.06 28.00
CA SER A 434 6.78 -10.58 27.92
C SER A 434 7.06 -11.44 26.69
N ASP A 435 6.02 -11.99 26.05
CA ASP A 435 6.12 -12.73 24.79
C ASP A 435 5.95 -11.85 23.52
N GLY A 436 5.86 -10.53 23.69
CA GLY A 436 5.75 -9.56 22.60
C GLY A 436 4.34 -9.36 22.05
N ARG A 437 3.29 -9.96 22.64
CA ARG A 437 1.90 -9.82 22.18
C ARG A 437 1.16 -8.73 22.98
N ALA A 438 0.48 -7.84 22.27
CA ALA A 438 -0.44 -6.87 22.85
C ALA A 438 -1.85 -7.47 23.04
N LEU A 439 -2.26 -8.35 22.14
CA LEU A 439 -3.52 -9.05 22.21
C LEU A 439 -3.31 -10.49 21.78
N PHE A 440 -3.64 -11.44 22.66
CA PHE A 440 -3.57 -12.86 22.37
C PHE A 440 -4.91 -13.54 22.68
N VAL A 441 -5.65 -13.90 21.64
CA VAL A 441 -6.93 -14.60 21.76
C VAL A 441 -6.69 -16.05 21.36
N ASP A 442 -6.30 -16.87 22.32
CA ASP A 442 -6.01 -18.29 22.08
C ASP A 442 -7.29 -19.08 21.76
N SER A 443 -8.36 -18.80 22.52
CA SER A 443 -9.72 -19.29 22.32
C SER A 443 -10.73 -18.26 22.86
N GLY A 444 -11.97 -18.26 22.37
CA GLY A 444 -13.01 -17.33 22.81
C GLY A 444 -13.11 -16.06 21.95
N SER A 445 -13.43 -14.92 22.56
CA SER A 445 -13.66 -13.67 21.83
C SER A 445 -13.15 -12.44 22.58
N ALA A 446 -12.56 -11.51 21.84
CA ALA A 446 -12.15 -10.20 22.33
C ALA A 446 -12.84 -9.08 21.53
N TYR A 447 -13.65 -8.28 22.21
CA TYR A 447 -14.36 -7.15 21.62
C TYR A 447 -13.81 -5.84 22.21
N LEU A 448 -13.04 -5.07 21.45
CA LEU A 448 -12.66 -3.71 21.83
C LEU A 448 -13.80 -2.76 21.44
N SER A 449 -14.96 -2.92 22.09
CA SER A 449 -16.26 -2.37 21.68
C SER A 449 -16.77 -2.94 20.34
N THR A 450 -17.71 -2.26 19.68
CA THR A 450 -18.24 -2.65 18.36
C THR A 450 -17.46 -1.98 17.23
N ALA A 451 -17.39 -2.62 16.05
CA ALA A 451 -16.71 -2.06 14.88
C ALA A 451 -17.30 -0.72 14.40
N SER A 452 -18.60 -0.48 14.65
CA SER A 452 -19.30 0.77 14.34
C SER A 452 -19.05 1.89 15.34
N SER A 453 -18.49 1.58 16.52
CA SER A 453 -18.21 2.58 17.54
C SER A 453 -16.89 3.28 17.27
N THR A 454 -16.83 4.61 17.44
CA THR A 454 -15.58 5.37 17.25
C THR A 454 -14.81 5.45 18.57
N ALA A 455 -13.58 4.98 18.57
CA ALA A 455 -12.59 5.17 19.63
C ALA A 455 -11.91 6.54 19.48
N GLN A 456 -11.56 7.16 20.61
CA GLN A 456 -10.75 8.38 20.64
C GLN A 456 -9.27 8.10 20.33
N LEU A 457 -8.81 6.91 20.71
CA LEU A 457 -7.42 6.49 20.55
C LEU A 457 -7.33 4.96 20.42
N PHE A 458 -6.52 4.46 19.48
CA PHE A 458 -6.24 3.05 19.34
C PHE A 458 -4.75 2.80 19.08
N ARG A 459 -4.04 2.27 20.09
CA ARG A 459 -2.62 1.95 20.01
C ARG A 459 -2.29 0.64 20.71
N LEU A 460 -1.66 -0.28 19.97
CA LEU A 460 -1.21 -1.58 20.46
C LEU A 460 0.30 -1.69 20.22
N TRP A 461 1.08 -1.91 21.28
CA TRP A 461 2.51 -2.18 21.16
C TRP A 461 2.73 -3.67 21.25
N GLY A 462 3.10 -4.30 20.13
CA GLY A 462 3.27 -5.75 20.04
C GLY A 462 2.25 -6.43 19.12
N LYS A 463 2.36 -7.75 19.03
CA LYS A 463 1.60 -8.56 18.08
C LYS A 463 0.14 -8.70 18.50
N VAL A 464 -0.74 -8.73 17.50
CA VAL A 464 -2.12 -9.21 17.65
C VAL A 464 -2.13 -10.63 17.10
N GLN A 465 -2.53 -11.59 17.94
CA GLN A 465 -2.56 -12.99 17.54
C GLN A 465 -3.85 -13.66 17.98
N SER A 466 -4.40 -14.52 17.14
CA SER A 466 -5.54 -15.37 17.50
C SER A 466 -5.35 -16.84 17.12
N GLY A 467 -6.03 -17.73 17.85
CA GLY A 467 -6.26 -19.13 17.49
C GLY A 467 -7.46 -19.30 16.55
N GLY A 468 -7.71 -20.54 16.11
CA GLY A 468 -8.91 -20.88 15.34
C GLY A 468 -10.18 -20.81 16.19
N GLY A 469 -11.33 -20.52 15.58
CA GLY A 469 -12.61 -20.44 16.29
C GLY A 469 -12.81 -19.16 17.12
N THR A 470 -11.87 -18.21 17.07
CA THR A 470 -11.92 -16.98 17.87
C THR A 470 -12.58 -15.83 17.13
N CYS A 471 -13.07 -14.83 17.87
CA CYS A 471 -13.55 -13.57 17.30
C CYS A 471 -12.79 -12.37 17.88
N VAL A 472 -12.27 -11.51 17.03
CA VAL A 472 -11.63 -10.25 17.42
C VAL A 472 -12.29 -9.09 16.70
N VAL A 473 -12.70 -8.07 17.45
CA VAL A 473 -13.32 -6.86 16.88
C VAL A 473 -12.59 -5.63 17.38
N PHE A 474 -12.18 -4.79 16.44
CA PHE A 474 -11.64 -3.47 16.70
C PHE A 474 -12.67 -2.39 16.37
N PRO A 475 -12.71 -1.29 17.14
CA PRO A 475 -13.62 -0.18 16.89
C PRO A 475 -13.15 0.62 15.67
N ALA A 476 -13.97 1.56 15.20
CA ALA A 476 -13.51 2.59 14.27
C ALA A 476 -12.59 3.58 15.00
N ALA A 477 -11.61 4.16 14.30
CA ALA A 477 -10.76 5.21 14.85
C ALA A 477 -10.22 6.11 13.74
N SER A 478 -9.84 7.35 14.08
CA SER A 478 -9.14 8.23 13.14
C SER A 478 -7.76 7.67 12.73
N GLN A 479 -7.17 6.81 13.57
CA GLN A 479 -5.94 6.08 13.30
C GLN A 479 -5.84 4.86 14.23
N HIS A 480 -5.44 3.72 13.67
CA HIS A 480 -5.02 2.55 14.43
C HIS A 480 -3.51 2.37 14.28
N ASP A 481 -2.77 2.45 15.37
CA ASP A 481 -1.33 2.14 15.39
C ASP A 481 -1.12 0.76 16.04
N ILE A 482 -0.61 -0.21 15.27
CA ILE A 482 -0.25 -1.54 15.76
C ILE A 482 1.26 -1.71 15.55
N MET A 483 2.05 -1.56 16.61
CA MET A 483 3.51 -1.68 16.57
C MET A 483 3.94 -3.15 16.69
N GLY A 484 3.44 -3.97 15.76
CA GLY A 484 3.69 -5.40 15.67
C GLY A 484 2.89 -6.02 14.54
N SER A 485 3.03 -7.32 14.36
CA SER A 485 2.31 -8.07 13.32
C SER A 485 0.89 -8.45 13.77
N VAL A 486 -0.01 -8.62 12.80
CA VAL A 486 -1.37 -9.14 12.99
C VAL A 486 -1.41 -10.55 12.40
N ASP A 487 -1.56 -11.58 13.23
CA ASP A 487 -1.60 -12.99 12.83
C ASP A 487 -2.88 -13.65 13.33
N MET A 488 -3.84 -13.83 12.43
CA MET A 488 -5.19 -14.26 12.78
C MET A 488 -5.47 -15.66 12.26
N ALA A 489 -5.97 -16.54 13.13
CA ALA A 489 -6.53 -17.84 12.75
C ALA A 489 -8.07 -17.89 12.85
N GLY A 490 -8.70 -16.92 13.52
CA GLY A 490 -10.15 -16.79 13.64
C GLY A 490 -10.71 -15.53 12.99
N GLY A 491 -11.96 -15.19 13.27
CA GLY A 491 -12.65 -14.03 12.69
C GLY A 491 -12.09 -12.71 13.18
N LEU A 492 -11.89 -11.78 12.25
CA LEU A 492 -11.44 -10.42 12.52
C LEU A 492 -12.36 -9.37 11.89
N GLU A 493 -12.89 -8.46 12.71
CA GLU A 493 -13.64 -7.29 12.23
C GLU A 493 -12.89 -6.01 12.58
N PHE A 494 -12.59 -5.22 11.55
CA PHE A 494 -12.02 -3.88 11.66
C PHE A 494 -13.12 -2.84 11.54
N GLY A 495 -13.16 -1.89 12.48
CA GLY A 495 -13.89 -0.65 12.30
C GLY A 495 -13.23 0.25 11.26
N SER A 496 -13.96 1.25 10.77
CA SER A 496 -13.46 2.15 9.72
C SER A 496 -12.25 2.96 10.17
N GLY A 497 -11.34 3.26 9.23
CA GLY A 497 -10.18 4.11 9.46
C GLY A 497 -8.87 3.53 8.90
N PRO A 498 -7.78 4.30 8.95
CA PRO A 498 -6.46 3.81 8.57
C PRO A 498 -5.86 2.93 9.67
N TYR A 499 -5.18 1.86 9.26
CA TYR A 499 -4.41 0.93 10.08
C TYR A 499 -2.95 0.96 9.67
N THR A 500 -2.07 1.28 10.61
CA THR A 500 -0.61 1.28 10.41
C THR A 500 0.00 0.16 11.25
N ILE A 501 0.41 -0.91 10.58
CA ILE A 501 0.90 -2.16 11.18
C ILE A 501 2.42 -2.26 10.94
N ASP A 502 3.22 -2.16 12.01
CA ASP A 502 4.70 -2.25 11.96
C ASP A 502 5.19 -3.71 11.84
N GLY A 503 4.62 -4.45 10.90
CA GLY A 503 4.92 -5.84 10.66
C GLY A 503 4.18 -6.36 9.43
N TYR A 504 3.69 -7.58 9.53
CA TYR A 504 2.86 -8.22 8.51
C TYR A 504 1.40 -8.35 8.99
N MET A 505 0.50 -8.64 8.05
CA MET A 505 -0.88 -9.05 8.33
C MET A 505 -1.17 -10.40 7.67
N GLY A 506 -1.20 -11.44 8.50
CA GLY A 506 -1.49 -12.82 8.11
C GLY A 506 -2.91 -13.21 8.53
N LEU A 507 -3.69 -13.66 7.55
CA LEU A 507 -5.05 -14.17 7.73
C LEU A 507 -5.06 -15.65 7.35
N GLY A 508 -5.06 -16.51 8.35
CA GLY A 508 -5.15 -17.97 8.18
C GLY A 508 -3.79 -18.66 7.99
N GLN A 509 -2.70 -17.97 8.33
CA GLN A 509 -1.34 -18.48 8.16
C GLN A 509 -1.11 -19.80 8.94
N ASN A 510 -1.75 -19.97 10.11
CA ASN A 510 -1.57 -21.07 11.06
C ASN A 510 -2.87 -21.86 11.31
N ASN A 511 -3.58 -22.21 10.23
CA ASN A 511 -4.96 -22.77 10.19
C ASN A 511 -6.04 -21.70 10.37
N GLY A 512 -6.72 -21.33 9.29
CA GLY A 512 -7.82 -20.36 9.27
C GLY A 512 -9.20 -21.00 9.11
N GLY A 513 -10.25 -20.26 9.44
CA GLY A 513 -11.64 -20.63 9.18
C GLY A 513 -12.62 -19.48 9.40
N SER A 514 -13.72 -19.44 8.65
CA SER A 514 -14.86 -18.59 9.00
C SER A 514 -15.41 -19.01 10.34
N VAL A 515 -15.69 -18.03 11.19
CA VAL A 515 -16.29 -18.22 12.51
C VAL A 515 -17.58 -17.42 12.60
N THR A 516 -18.50 -17.82 13.46
CA THR A 516 -19.69 -17.01 13.72
C THR A 516 -19.35 -15.98 14.81
N CYS A 517 -19.05 -14.74 14.41
CA CYS A 517 -18.84 -13.61 15.32
C CYS A 517 -20.13 -12.81 15.46
N GLN A 518 -20.63 -12.69 16.70
CA GLN A 518 -21.86 -11.93 17.00
C GLN A 518 -23.05 -12.32 16.09
N GLY A 519 -23.20 -13.61 15.79
CA GLY A 519 -24.27 -14.13 14.92
C GLY A 519 -24.04 -13.93 13.42
N LYS A 520 -22.85 -13.48 12.99
CA LYS A 520 -22.47 -13.33 11.58
C LYS A 520 -21.29 -14.23 11.25
N ASP A 521 -21.36 -14.95 10.14
CA ASP A 521 -20.20 -15.67 9.65
C ASP A 521 -19.16 -14.69 9.12
N LEU A 522 -17.98 -14.74 9.71
CA LEU A 522 -16.91 -13.78 9.54
C LEU A 522 -15.57 -14.53 9.45
N SER A 523 -14.85 -14.30 8.36
CA SER A 523 -13.40 -14.55 8.31
C SER A 523 -12.65 -13.24 8.52
N PHE A 524 -12.88 -12.28 7.63
CA PHE A 524 -12.40 -10.92 7.77
C PHE A 524 -13.45 -9.92 7.25
N SER A 525 -13.67 -8.82 7.97
CA SER A 525 -14.51 -7.71 7.53
C SER A 525 -13.86 -6.38 7.89
N GLY A 526 -13.64 -5.54 6.89
CA GLY A 526 -13.21 -4.16 7.04
C GLY A 526 -13.89 -3.29 5.98
N ARG A 527 -14.64 -2.28 6.41
CA ARG A 527 -15.34 -1.33 5.54
C ARG A 527 -14.82 0.07 5.78
N ASP A 528 -14.47 0.77 4.71
CA ASP A 528 -13.78 2.06 4.75
C ASP A 528 -12.45 1.97 5.52
N VAL A 529 -11.66 0.95 5.16
CA VAL A 529 -10.40 0.61 5.82
C VAL A 529 -9.23 0.71 4.84
N THR A 530 -8.14 1.31 5.29
CA THR A 530 -6.84 1.30 4.60
C THR A 530 -5.78 0.67 5.49
N ILE A 531 -5.14 -0.39 5.02
CA ILE A 531 -4.13 -1.13 5.78
C ILE A 531 -2.74 -0.81 5.21
N THR A 532 -1.83 -0.38 6.07
CA THR A 532 -0.44 -0.05 5.70
C THR A 532 0.51 -0.94 6.48
N LEU A 533 1.42 -1.59 5.77
CA LEU A 533 2.31 -2.62 6.31
C LEU A 533 3.78 -2.18 6.18
N SER A 534 4.54 -2.27 7.26
CA SER A 534 5.98 -1.95 7.20
C SER A 534 6.82 -3.10 6.65
N GLY A 535 6.36 -4.35 6.85
CA GLY A 535 7.14 -5.55 6.50
C GLY A 535 8.39 -5.73 7.37
N LYS A 536 8.47 -5.05 8.52
CA LYS A 536 9.58 -5.19 9.48
C LYS A 536 9.78 -6.64 9.93
N GLU A 537 8.67 -7.35 10.12
CA GLU A 537 8.62 -8.81 10.16
C GLU A 537 7.92 -9.31 8.90
N THR A 538 8.28 -10.50 8.44
CA THR A 538 7.58 -11.22 7.37
C THR A 538 7.07 -12.56 7.88
N MET A 539 6.02 -13.06 7.24
CA MET A 539 5.44 -14.35 7.56
C MET A 539 6.41 -15.51 7.32
N THR A 540 6.27 -16.57 8.11
CA THR A 540 7.20 -17.71 8.11
C THR A 540 6.56 -19.03 7.67
N SER A 541 5.22 -19.16 7.68
CA SER A 541 4.56 -20.41 7.29
C SER A 541 4.36 -20.55 5.78
N ASP A 542 4.34 -21.80 5.31
CA ASP A 542 4.33 -22.27 3.93
C ASP A 542 3.81 -21.28 2.87
N ALA A 543 2.49 -21.23 2.65
CA ALA A 543 1.89 -20.49 1.54
C ALA A 543 2.02 -18.96 1.65
N CYS A 544 2.36 -18.45 2.84
CA CYS A 544 2.52 -17.03 3.13
C CYS A 544 3.98 -16.62 3.31
N LYS A 545 4.93 -17.53 3.21
CA LYS A 545 6.33 -17.31 3.60
C LYS A 545 6.95 -16.12 2.86
N GLY A 546 7.55 -15.20 3.62
CA GLY A 546 8.23 -14.01 3.10
C GLY A 546 7.28 -12.89 2.65
N THR A 547 5.98 -13.01 2.89
CA THR A 547 5.00 -11.98 2.54
C THR A 547 4.76 -11.02 3.72
N ALA A 548 4.34 -9.80 3.39
CA ALA A 548 3.83 -8.83 4.36
C ALA A 548 2.30 -8.92 4.48
N TYR A 549 1.62 -9.39 3.44
CA TYR A 549 0.18 -9.64 3.46
C TYR A 549 -0.13 -11.04 2.94
N CYS A 550 -1.02 -11.75 3.62
CA CYS A 550 -1.46 -13.06 3.19
C CYS A 550 -2.87 -13.32 3.67
N ALA A 551 -3.73 -13.76 2.76
CA ALA A 551 -4.97 -14.45 3.11
C ALA A 551 -4.93 -15.86 2.54
N SER A 552 -4.94 -16.86 3.42
CA SER A 552 -4.76 -18.28 3.09
C SER A 552 -5.99 -19.14 3.41
N ALA A 553 -5.82 -20.46 3.31
CA ALA A 553 -6.88 -21.46 3.44
C ALA A 553 -7.76 -21.22 4.67
N GLY A 554 -9.09 -21.16 4.45
CA GLY A 554 -10.12 -20.95 5.47
C GLY A 554 -10.68 -19.53 5.59
N TYR A 555 -10.04 -18.53 5.00
CA TYR A 555 -10.53 -17.13 5.02
C TYR A 555 -11.43 -16.79 3.83
N LYS A 556 -12.59 -17.45 3.72
CA LYS A 556 -13.55 -17.24 2.63
C LYS A 556 -14.49 -16.07 2.89
N ASP A 557 -15.15 -15.59 1.84
CA ASP A 557 -16.19 -14.56 1.89
C ASP A 557 -15.73 -13.28 2.63
N MET A 558 -14.44 -12.94 2.53
CA MET A 558 -13.90 -11.75 3.18
C MET A 558 -14.53 -10.49 2.61
N VAL A 559 -14.77 -9.50 3.45
CA VAL A 559 -15.16 -8.16 3.02
C VAL A 559 -14.02 -7.20 3.30
N MET A 560 -13.44 -6.62 2.26
CA MET A 560 -12.45 -5.56 2.37
C MET A 560 -12.82 -4.44 1.41
N ARG A 561 -13.22 -3.29 1.95
CA ARG A 561 -13.57 -2.12 1.14
C ARG A 561 -12.75 -0.93 1.58
N ALA A 562 -11.92 -0.43 0.67
CA ALA A 562 -11.24 0.83 0.85
C ALA A 562 -12.23 2.01 0.99
N PRO A 563 -11.83 3.13 1.61
CA PRO A 563 -12.63 4.34 1.66
C PRO A 563 -13.06 4.81 0.26
N GLY A 564 -14.31 5.24 0.10
CA GLY A 564 -14.80 5.80 -1.17
C GLY A 564 -14.34 7.24 -1.44
N SER A 565 -13.88 7.96 -0.41
CA SER A 565 -13.46 9.36 -0.49
C SER A 565 -12.39 9.68 0.56
N GLY A 566 -11.90 10.92 0.57
CA GLY A 566 -10.86 11.37 1.49
C GLY A 566 -9.45 10.99 1.04
N GLN A 567 -8.48 11.20 1.94
CA GLN A 567 -7.06 11.06 1.64
C GLN A 567 -6.65 9.64 1.23
N PHE A 568 -7.33 8.62 1.77
CA PHE A 568 -7.06 7.22 1.48
C PHE A 568 -8.08 6.58 0.51
N ALA A 569 -8.80 7.41 -0.27
CA ALA A 569 -9.79 6.94 -1.21
C ALA A 569 -9.21 5.86 -2.14
N GLN A 570 -9.92 4.74 -2.27
CA GLN A 570 -9.54 3.57 -3.07
C GLN A 570 -8.23 2.89 -2.66
N LEU A 571 -7.62 3.19 -1.50
CA LEU A 571 -6.43 2.48 -1.01
C LEU A 571 -6.85 1.42 -0.01
N ALA A 572 -6.77 0.14 -0.39
CA ALA A 572 -7.14 -0.98 0.49
C ALA A 572 -5.93 -1.45 1.29
N VAL A 573 -4.86 -1.84 0.58
CA VAL A 573 -3.62 -2.35 1.19
C VAL A 573 -2.42 -1.67 0.56
N ILE A 574 -1.62 -1.04 1.41
CA ILE A 574 -0.34 -0.41 1.07
C ILE A 574 0.73 -1.30 1.69
N GLY A 575 1.38 -2.08 0.83
CA GLY A 575 2.49 -2.92 1.21
C GLY A 575 3.78 -2.15 1.48
N PRO A 576 4.84 -2.86 1.89
CA PRO A 576 6.10 -2.22 2.25
C PRO A 576 6.76 -1.49 1.07
N THR A 577 7.28 -0.30 1.35
CA THR A 577 8.01 0.55 0.38
C THR A 577 9.51 0.58 0.61
N LYS A 578 10.00 -0.13 1.64
CA LYS A 578 11.43 -0.20 2.01
C LYS A 578 12.00 -1.62 1.98
N VAL A 579 11.14 -2.65 1.99
CA VAL A 579 11.54 -4.06 2.00
C VAL A 579 10.77 -4.84 0.93
N LYS A 580 11.37 -5.93 0.43
CA LYS A 580 10.75 -6.80 -0.58
C LYS A 580 9.89 -7.87 0.10
N ALA A 581 8.68 -7.50 0.51
CA ALA A 581 7.70 -8.44 1.07
C ALA A 581 6.34 -8.25 0.39
N GLY A 582 5.88 -9.30 -0.28
CA GLY A 582 4.74 -9.26 -1.19
C GLY A 582 3.38 -9.45 -0.52
N GLY A 583 2.36 -9.57 -1.36
CA GLY A 583 1.00 -9.93 -0.98
C GLY A 583 0.58 -11.27 -1.59
N THR A 584 -0.09 -12.12 -0.82
CA THR A 584 -0.62 -13.40 -1.32
C THR A 584 -2.10 -13.57 -0.97
N LEU A 585 -2.89 -14.01 -1.93
CA LEU A 585 -4.27 -14.48 -1.76
C LEU A 585 -4.29 -15.93 -2.27
N THR A 586 -4.48 -16.93 -1.41
CA THR A 586 -4.46 -18.36 -1.81
C THR A 586 -5.77 -19.08 -1.50
N ALA A 587 -5.77 -20.43 -1.56
CA ALA A 587 -6.88 -21.39 -1.56
C ALA A 587 -7.78 -21.38 -0.30
N GLY A 588 -8.30 -20.21 0.02
CA GLY A 588 -9.13 -19.89 1.17
C GLY A 588 -9.86 -18.58 1.00
N ALA A 589 -9.31 -17.63 0.22
CA ALA A 589 -9.94 -16.34 -0.07
C ALA A 589 -11.04 -16.40 -1.14
N SER A 590 -11.74 -17.52 -1.31
CA SER A 590 -12.84 -17.64 -2.28
C SER A 590 -14.06 -16.82 -1.83
N GLY A 591 -14.83 -16.30 -2.78
CA GLY A 591 -16.05 -15.53 -2.51
C GLY A 591 -15.79 -14.14 -1.92
N SER A 592 -14.54 -13.70 -1.83
CA SER A 592 -14.19 -12.45 -1.16
C SER A 592 -14.62 -11.22 -1.98
N ASN A 593 -15.22 -10.26 -1.30
CA ASN A 593 -15.57 -8.96 -1.83
C ASN A 593 -14.46 -7.96 -1.44
N ILE A 594 -13.53 -7.73 -2.38
CA ILE A 594 -12.35 -6.89 -2.17
C ILE A 594 -12.41 -5.70 -3.13
N SER A 595 -12.35 -4.49 -2.59
CA SER A 595 -12.38 -3.23 -3.34
C SER A 595 -11.34 -2.25 -2.82
N GLY A 596 -10.67 -1.59 -3.76
CA GLY A 596 -9.52 -0.71 -3.57
C GLY A 596 -8.23 -1.29 -4.13
N ALA A 597 -7.16 -0.52 -3.98
CA ALA A 597 -5.83 -0.83 -4.49
C ALA A 597 -5.03 -1.65 -3.49
N PHE A 598 -4.46 -2.74 -4.00
CA PHE A 598 -3.36 -3.49 -3.39
C PHE A 598 -2.07 -3.01 -4.04
N TYR A 599 -1.27 -2.29 -3.27
CA TYR A 599 -0.07 -1.60 -3.75
C TYR A 599 1.19 -2.16 -3.07
N PHE A 600 1.97 -2.95 -3.80
CA PHE A 600 3.22 -3.58 -3.36
C PHE A 600 4.35 -3.23 -4.34
N PRO A 601 4.84 -1.98 -4.35
CA PRO A 601 5.71 -1.50 -5.43
C PRO A 601 7.04 -2.25 -5.57
N LEU A 602 7.54 -2.85 -4.48
CA LEU A 602 8.83 -3.54 -4.44
C LEU A 602 8.72 -5.08 -4.43
N ALA A 603 7.50 -5.63 -4.41
CA ALA A 603 7.30 -7.06 -4.18
C ALA A 603 6.08 -7.61 -4.95
N PRO A 604 6.04 -8.92 -5.22
CA PRO A 604 4.98 -9.49 -6.05
C PRO A 604 3.64 -9.57 -5.31
N ILE A 605 2.57 -9.57 -6.08
CA ILE A 605 1.22 -9.95 -5.64
C ILE A 605 0.89 -11.29 -6.29
N SER A 606 0.49 -12.28 -5.49
CA SER A 606 0.10 -13.60 -5.99
C SER A 606 -1.33 -13.97 -5.61
N MET A 607 -2.06 -14.56 -6.56
CA MET A 607 -3.40 -15.12 -6.39
C MET A 607 -3.36 -16.60 -6.81
N SER A 608 -3.82 -17.52 -5.95
CA SER A 608 -3.76 -18.96 -6.23
C SER A 608 -4.94 -19.75 -5.64
N GLY A 609 -5.16 -20.96 -6.16
CA GLY A 609 -5.98 -21.98 -5.49
C GLY A 609 -7.48 -21.70 -5.40
N GLY A 610 -8.06 -21.01 -6.38
CA GLY A 610 -9.48 -20.68 -6.40
C GLY A 610 -9.83 -19.42 -5.59
N ALA A 611 -8.83 -18.65 -5.17
CA ALA A 611 -9.05 -17.32 -4.62
C ALA A 611 -9.90 -16.50 -5.61
N SER A 612 -10.94 -15.83 -5.09
CA SER A 612 -11.73 -14.93 -5.92
C SER A 612 -11.99 -13.60 -5.24
N ALA A 613 -11.82 -12.55 -6.01
CA ALA A 613 -12.08 -11.18 -5.60
C ALA A 613 -13.14 -10.61 -6.53
N GLN A 614 -14.32 -10.34 -5.98
CA GLN A 614 -15.50 -9.87 -6.70
C GLN A 614 -15.96 -8.54 -6.10
N ASP A 615 -15.64 -7.41 -6.74
CA ASP A 615 -16.31 -6.14 -6.44
C ASP A 615 -16.20 -5.13 -7.60
N ALA A 616 -16.93 -4.02 -7.45
CA ALA A 616 -16.99 -2.95 -8.42
C ALA A 616 -15.62 -2.34 -8.74
N CYS A 617 -14.62 -2.36 -7.84
CA CYS A 617 -13.35 -1.71 -8.14
C CYS A 617 -12.09 -2.23 -7.38
N LEU A 618 -11.34 -3.19 -7.94
CA LEU A 618 -10.08 -3.73 -7.42
C LEU A 618 -8.90 -3.28 -8.31
N PHE A 619 -7.82 -2.81 -7.69
CA PHE A 619 -6.54 -2.54 -8.39
C PHE A 619 -5.41 -3.40 -7.79
N LEU A 620 -4.60 -4.02 -8.63
CA LEU A 620 -3.42 -4.80 -8.26
C LEU A 620 -2.18 -4.12 -8.85
N ILE A 621 -1.33 -3.55 -8.01
CA ILE A 621 -0.11 -2.85 -8.43
C ILE A 621 1.05 -3.46 -7.65
N GLY A 622 1.85 -4.29 -8.30
CA GLY A 622 2.95 -5.03 -7.68
C GLY A 622 4.23 -4.96 -8.50
N SER A 623 5.34 -5.46 -7.97
CA SER A 623 6.55 -5.65 -8.80
C SER A 623 6.30 -6.70 -9.90
N ALA A 624 5.52 -7.74 -9.57
CA ALA A 624 4.98 -8.73 -10.48
C ALA A 624 3.58 -9.16 -10.01
N ILE A 625 2.76 -9.67 -10.92
CA ILE A 625 1.42 -10.19 -10.64
C ILE A 625 1.35 -11.64 -11.12
N SER A 626 0.94 -12.55 -10.23
CA SER A 626 0.74 -13.96 -10.59
C SER A 626 -0.67 -14.42 -10.24
N ILE A 627 -1.37 -15.06 -11.18
CA ILE A 627 -2.72 -15.60 -10.98
C ILE A 627 -2.72 -17.07 -11.43
N SER A 628 -3.01 -17.99 -10.51
CA SER A 628 -2.88 -19.44 -10.75
C SER A 628 -4.03 -20.28 -10.15
N GLY A 629 -4.14 -21.55 -10.56
CA GLY A 629 -4.93 -22.58 -9.88
C GLY A 629 -6.42 -22.29 -9.78
N GLY A 630 -7.10 -21.96 -10.89
CA GLY A 630 -8.54 -21.72 -10.95
C GLY A 630 -9.01 -20.40 -10.31
N SER A 631 -8.09 -19.55 -9.85
CA SER A 631 -8.41 -18.24 -9.30
C SER A 631 -9.12 -17.33 -10.31
N ALA A 632 -10.02 -16.50 -9.80
CA ALA A 632 -10.78 -15.54 -10.59
C ALA A 632 -10.75 -14.15 -9.94
N ALA A 633 -10.15 -13.18 -10.62
CA ALA A 633 -10.20 -11.78 -10.20
C ALA A 633 -11.13 -11.03 -11.15
N ALA A 634 -12.12 -10.32 -10.61
CA ALA A 634 -12.99 -9.46 -11.39
C ALA A 634 -12.96 -8.02 -10.87
N SER A 635 -12.93 -7.06 -11.78
CA SER A 635 -13.09 -5.65 -11.44
C SER A 635 -13.87 -4.90 -12.51
N GLN A 636 -14.76 -4.01 -12.07
CA GLN A 636 -15.45 -3.03 -12.92
C GLN A 636 -14.84 -1.62 -12.77
N CYS A 637 -13.60 -1.51 -12.28
CA CYS A 637 -12.93 -0.23 -12.14
C CYS A 637 -12.70 0.43 -13.50
N ASP A 638 -13.12 1.68 -13.61
CA ASP A 638 -12.76 2.51 -14.76
C ASP A 638 -11.47 3.30 -14.51
N LYS A 639 -11.24 3.78 -13.27
CA LYS A 639 -10.08 4.66 -12.98
C LYS A 639 -9.68 4.70 -11.50
N LEU A 640 -8.37 4.68 -11.25
CA LEU A 640 -7.77 5.00 -9.96
C LEU A 640 -7.85 6.52 -9.71
N LEU A 641 -8.34 6.92 -8.55
CA LEU A 641 -8.36 8.31 -8.12
C LEU A 641 -6.93 8.76 -7.81
N SER A 642 -6.22 9.22 -8.84
CA SER A 642 -5.03 10.05 -8.65
C SER A 642 -5.49 11.35 -7.98
N SER A 643 -5.12 11.54 -6.73
CA SER A 643 -5.36 12.79 -5.99
C SER A 643 -4.90 14.01 -6.81
N GLY A 644 -5.82 14.92 -7.12
CA GLY A 644 -5.52 16.26 -7.60
C GLY A 644 -5.48 16.44 -9.13
N GLY A 645 -6.63 16.85 -9.70
CA GLY A 645 -6.67 17.90 -10.74
C GLY A 645 -6.38 17.52 -12.20
N GLY A 646 -7.46 17.37 -12.97
CA GLY A 646 -7.49 17.72 -14.40
C GLY A 646 -7.31 16.57 -15.39
N ALA A 647 -8.42 16.08 -15.94
CA ALA A 647 -8.41 15.42 -17.24
C ALA A 647 -7.79 16.36 -18.29
N GLY A 648 -6.63 16.02 -18.86
CA GLY A 648 -6.07 16.78 -20.00
C GLY A 648 -4.55 16.79 -20.23
N LYS A 649 -3.70 16.11 -19.44
CA LYS A 649 -2.23 16.30 -19.52
C LYS A 649 -1.45 15.09 -20.04
N SER A 650 -1.75 14.62 -21.25
CA SER A 650 -0.93 13.59 -21.91
C SER A 650 -0.60 13.95 -23.35
N ALA A 651 0.70 13.94 -23.65
CA ALA A 651 1.26 14.15 -24.98
C ALA A 651 2.26 13.01 -25.28
N LYS A 652 2.24 12.47 -26.50
CA LYS A 652 3.17 11.41 -26.95
C LYS A 652 3.76 11.77 -28.30
N LEU A 653 5.08 11.80 -28.38
CA LEU A 653 5.78 11.99 -29.65
C LEU A 653 5.46 10.82 -30.59
N VAL A 654 5.04 11.13 -31.80
CA VAL A 654 4.72 10.17 -32.86
C VAL A 654 5.53 10.53 -34.09
N ARG A 655 6.27 9.54 -34.60
CA ARG A 655 7.05 9.65 -35.82
C ARG A 655 6.39 8.84 -36.91
#